data_AF-A0A2K3L6U3-F1
#
_entry.id   AF-A0A2K3L6U3-F1
#
_cell.length_a   1.000
_cell.length_b   1.000
_cell.length_c   1.000
_cell.angle_alpha   90.00
_cell.angle_beta   90.00
_cell.angle_gamma   90.00
#
_symmetry.space_group_name_H-M   'P 1'
#
loop_
_entity.id
_entity.type
_entity.pdbx_description
1 polymer ?
#
loop_
_entity_poly.entity_id
_entity_poly.type
_entity_poly.pdbx_seq_one_letter_code
_entity_poly.pdbx_strand_id
1 'polypeptide(L)'
;MNVSTFPVVEGVEKLVNNIHENIVQHGQEGVVDYTPHLEMEFESEVAAYDFYNEYSRRIGFGIRREYGNKSRKDGILTSRRFTCFKEGNRSVDKRDRLIKEGRAETRTGCQARMVISLDRKVGKYKVVDFVAQHNHDLQPPGYVHMIRSHRRLHASQVVVADESGLKQDFQEYVSEHDEFGLKQDFQEYVSKHDDGIDIIGYSGQEIMNYLPTKRMRSLMYGEVGALLMHFKRQSENPSFFYDFQMDVEEKITNIFWADAQMINDYEYFGDVITFDTTYKSNKDYRPLGVFVGLNNHKQMVVFGATLLYDETIPSFQWLFETFLKAMGGEKPKTILTDQDAAMAEAISFVMPETFHGLCTWQIRENALKHVNHLCQKSSQFYSDFEACIDVHEEEGEFLKAWNVLLVEHNFSEDSWLHMIFQLKEKWAWAYVKKQFTAGMRSIQLCESFNVEMKNHLKSDLNLVQFFTHFERVVNGIRNNESEADYESRHELPKLKMRRVRMLVQAGNIYTPKILEEFQEEYEEYQGTCIKNLKEGLYVVTNYDNSKERMVIGNLVDQKVACECRKFETHGILCNHALKVLDVMNIKLIPHHYIMKRWTRDARLGSNRDWKRQHVELDIKANFMMRCSELCPRMVKLINKASKSHETYAFLSKVYEETDKIIDDMLAKKFVGGESLELCHASVSIGNEKNDNNMDTVDVGGEKGIKKLRLFK
;
A
#
# COMPACT_ATOMS: atom_id res chain seq x y z
N MET A 1 -31.63 15.27 78.00
CA MET A 1 -30.37 16.06 77.92
C MET A 1 -29.24 15.07 77.72
N ASN A 2 -28.60 15.09 76.55
CA ASN A 2 -27.18 14.78 76.31
C ASN A 2 -26.99 14.56 74.80
N VAL A 3 -26.40 15.55 74.15
CA VAL A 3 -25.72 15.40 72.86
C VAL A 3 -24.25 15.66 73.18
N SER A 4 -23.43 14.61 73.08
CA SER A 4 -21.97 14.66 73.24
C SER A 4 -21.32 14.52 71.87
N THR A 5 -20.68 15.60 71.42
CA THR A 5 -19.79 15.71 70.26
C THR A 5 -18.33 15.36 70.62
N PHE A 6 -17.52 15.16 69.58
CA PHE A 6 -16.03 15.06 69.45
C PHE A 6 -15.48 13.66 69.07
N PRO A 7 -14.33 13.54 68.33
CA PRO A 7 -13.59 14.49 67.48
C PRO A 7 -13.13 13.91 66.11
N VAL A 8 -12.98 14.72 65.05
CA VAL A 8 -12.46 14.29 63.72
C VAL A 8 -11.21 15.09 63.27
N VAL A 9 -10.53 15.81 64.17
CA VAL A 9 -9.49 16.79 63.75
C VAL A 9 -8.04 16.27 63.83
N GLU A 10 -7.77 15.02 64.21
CA GLU A 10 -6.37 14.55 64.40
C GLU A 10 -5.84 13.56 63.33
N GLY A 11 -6.68 13.14 62.38
CA GLY A 11 -6.32 12.16 61.35
C GLY A 11 -5.77 12.73 60.04
N VAL A 12 -6.03 14.02 59.74
CA VAL A 12 -5.70 14.61 58.44
C VAL A 12 -4.28 15.16 58.38
N GLU A 13 -3.73 15.66 59.49
CA GLU A 13 -2.35 16.19 59.54
C GLU A 13 -1.26 15.10 59.42
N LYS A 14 -1.55 13.86 59.84
CA LYS A 14 -0.62 12.72 59.67
C LYS A 14 -0.58 12.18 58.24
N LEU A 15 -1.61 12.44 57.43
CA LEU A 15 -1.63 12.04 56.01
C LEU A 15 -0.87 13.04 55.14
N VAL A 16 -0.88 14.33 55.49
CA VAL A 16 -0.20 15.40 54.73
C VAL A 16 1.33 15.36 54.93
N ASN A 17 1.82 15.00 56.11
CA ASN A 17 3.26 14.95 56.36
C ASN A 17 3.95 13.69 55.78
N ASN A 18 3.26 12.55 55.67
CA ASN A 18 3.82 11.32 55.08
C ASN A 18 3.91 11.36 53.54
N ILE A 19 3.14 12.24 52.89
CA ILE A 19 3.22 12.47 51.44
C ILE A 19 4.36 13.44 51.11
N HIS A 20 4.75 14.33 52.05
CA HIS A 20 5.86 15.26 51.85
C HIS A 20 7.25 14.62 51.99
N GLU A 21 7.41 13.57 52.81
CA GLU A 21 8.70 12.88 52.96
C GLU A 21 8.97 11.79 51.90
N ASN A 22 7.93 11.16 51.32
CA ASN A 22 8.12 10.12 50.30
C ASN A 22 8.37 10.66 48.87
N ILE A 23 8.15 11.95 48.62
CA ILE A 23 8.46 12.59 47.33
C ILE A 23 9.94 13.03 47.24
N VAL A 24 10.68 13.04 48.37
CA VAL A 24 12.05 13.56 48.43
C VAL A 24 13.14 12.50 48.19
N GLN A 25 12.82 11.21 48.05
CA GLN A 25 13.84 10.15 47.91
C GLN A 25 13.97 9.43 46.56
N HIS A 26 13.14 9.70 45.54
CA HIS A 26 13.30 9.09 44.20
C HIS A 26 13.39 10.14 43.08
N GLY A 27 14.37 11.04 43.19
CA GLY A 27 14.65 12.07 42.20
C GLY A 27 16.12 12.51 42.20
N GLN A 28 17.03 11.58 41.96
CA GLN A 28 18.42 11.89 41.61
C GLN A 28 18.82 11.15 40.33
N GLU A 29 18.20 11.54 39.21
CA GLU A 29 18.84 11.49 37.90
C GLU A 29 19.05 12.95 37.46
N GLY A 30 20.28 13.27 37.04
CA GLY A 30 20.79 14.64 36.94
C GLY A 30 19.92 15.59 36.13
N VAL A 31 19.41 16.63 36.79
CA VAL A 31 18.77 17.78 36.13
C VAL A 31 19.85 18.54 35.35
N VAL A 32 19.96 18.25 34.05
CA VAL A 32 20.66 19.13 33.11
C VAL A 32 19.95 20.49 33.17
N ASP A 33 20.68 21.56 33.51
CA ASP A 33 20.14 22.92 33.50
C ASP A 33 19.88 23.35 32.05
N TYR A 34 18.60 23.43 31.66
CA TYR A 34 18.16 23.81 30.31
C TYR A 34 17.99 25.34 30.16
N THR A 35 18.52 26.14 31.07
CA THR A 35 18.41 27.60 31.02
C THR A 35 19.38 28.17 29.97
N PRO A 36 18.89 28.94 28.97
CA PRO A 36 19.75 29.63 28.03
C PRO A 36 20.69 30.60 28.75
N HIS A 37 21.97 30.58 28.39
CA HIS A 37 22.97 31.54 28.88
C HIS A 37 23.82 32.07 27.72
N LEU A 38 24.45 33.22 27.94
CA LEU A 38 25.30 33.88 26.95
C LEU A 38 26.48 32.97 26.57
N GLU A 39 26.90 33.04 25.31
CA GLU A 39 27.96 32.24 24.70
C GLU A 39 27.66 30.74 24.53
N MET A 40 26.45 30.25 24.85
CA MET A 40 26.04 28.88 24.52
C MET A 40 26.04 28.68 22.99
N GLU A 41 26.66 27.61 22.51
CA GLU A 41 26.88 27.32 21.09
C GLU A 41 25.90 26.29 20.49
N PHE A 42 25.56 26.47 19.22
CA PHE A 42 24.69 25.58 18.44
C PHE A 42 25.24 25.38 17.03
N GLU A 43 25.14 24.14 16.54
CA GLU A 43 25.56 23.75 15.19
C GLU A 43 24.67 24.36 14.09
N SER A 44 23.43 24.73 14.42
CA SER A 44 22.49 25.33 13.46
C SER A 44 21.45 26.22 14.14
N GLU A 45 20.81 27.10 13.36
CA GLU A 45 19.64 27.88 13.84
C GLU A 45 18.46 26.99 14.24
N VAL A 46 18.31 25.81 13.60
CA VAL A 46 17.26 24.84 13.93
C VAL A 46 17.53 24.23 15.31
N ALA A 47 18.78 23.84 15.59
CA ALA A 47 19.17 23.31 16.90
C ALA A 47 18.96 24.36 18.02
N ALA A 48 19.33 25.62 17.75
CA ALA A 48 19.08 26.72 18.69
C ALA A 48 17.57 26.97 18.91
N TYR A 49 16.76 26.84 17.86
CA TYR A 49 15.31 26.95 17.95
C TYR A 49 14.69 25.82 18.78
N ASP A 50 15.07 24.57 18.50
CA ASP A 50 14.54 23.40 19.21
C ASP A 50 14.93 23.44 20.70
N PHE A 51 16.15 23.86 21.02
CA PHE A 51 16.60 24.10 22.41
C PHE A 51 15.74 25.15 23.11
N TYR A 52 15.55 26.32 22.49
CA TYR A 52 14.75 27.39 23.10
C TYR A 52 13.27 27.04 23.20
N ASN A 53 12.76 26.21 22.29
CA ASN A 53 11.40 25.70 22.34
C ASN A 53 11.22 24.70 23.49
N GLU A 54 12.20 23.85 23.76
CA GLU A 54 12.17 22.94 24.91
C GLU A 54 12.27 23.70 26.23
N TYR A 55 13.15 24.71 26.31
CA TYR A 55 13.17 25.65 27.43
C TYR A 55 11.80 26.31 27.63
N SER A 56 11.19 26.84 26.57
CA SER A 56 9.89 27.50 26.69
C SER A 56 8.74 26.54 26.98
N ARG A 57 8.87 25.26 26.65
CA ARG A 57 7.95 24.19 27.07
C ARG A 57 7.98 24.01 28.58
N ARG A 58 9.17 23.86 29.15
CA ARG A 58 9.33 23.68 30.61
C ARG A 58 8.84 24.89 31.42
N ILE A 59 9.05 26.09 30.89
CA ILE A 59 8.64 27.34 31.54
C ILE A 59 7.16 27.70 31.26
N GLY A 60 6.54 27.14 30.22
CA GLY A 60 5.12 27.32 29.92
C GLY A 60 4.78 28.54 29.06
N PHE A 61 5.64 28.89 28.10
CA PHE A 61 5.35 29.92 27.08
C PHE A 61 5.65 29.46 25.66
N GLY A 62 5.01 30.13 24.69
CA GLY A 62 5.25 29.88 23.27
C GLY A 62 6.29 30.83 22.68
N ILE A 63 7.02 30.37 21.67
CA ILE A 63 8.05 31.17 20.99
C ILE A 63 7.70 31.47 19.53
N ARG A 64 8.32 32.52 18.97
CA ARG A 64 8.22 32.90 17.55
C ARG A 64 9.60 33.28 16.99
N ARG A 65 9.80 33.08 15.68
CA ARG A 65 10.93 33.66 14.94
C ARG A 65 10.55 35.07 14.50
N GLU A 66 11.33 36.09 14.88
CA GLU A 66 11.02 37.48 14.51
C GLU A 66 11.72 37.87 13.19
N TYR A 67 12.98 38.28 13.24
CA TYR A 67 13.81 38.57 12.07
C TYR A 67 15.17 37.88 12.18
N GLY A 68 15.82 37.69 11.03
CA GLY A 68 17.20 37.23 10.98
C GLY A 68 18.00 38.00 9.95
N ASN A 69 19.19 38.44 10.35
CA ASN A 69 20.06 39.24 9.51
C ASN A 69 20.89 38.31 8.63
N LYS A 70 20.86 38.50 7.32
CA LYS A 70 21.68 37.74 6.37
C LYS A 70 22.86 38.60 5.88
N SER A 71 24.01 37.97 5.66
CA SER A 71 25.18 38.57 5.03
C SER A 71 24.81 39.11 3.66
N ARG A 72 25.03 40.41 3.40
CA ARG A 72 24.81 40.99 2.06
C ARG A 72 25.80 40.46 1.00
N LYS A 73 26.91 39.84 1.44
CA LYS A 73 27.93 39.28 0.54
C LYS A 73 27.66 37.83 0.14
N ASP A 74 27.14 37.03 1.09
CA ASP A 74 27.11 35.56 0.94
C ASP A 74 25.71 34.95 1.19
N GLY A 75 24.71 35.77 1.55
CA GLY A 75 23.34 35.31 1.85
C GLY A 75 23.17 34.50 3.15
N ILE A 76 24.27 34.14 3.83
CA ILE A 76 24.28 33.33 5.07
C ILE A 76 23.65 34.10 6.23
N LEU A 77 22.84 33.42 7.04
CA LEU A 77 22.23 33.97 8.25
C LEU A 77 23.31 34.28 9.31
N THR A 78 23.49 35.55 9.62
CA THR A 78 24.49 36.05 10.58
C THR A 78 23.95 36.19 12.00
N SER A 79 22.64 36.43 12.17
CA SER A 79 21.99 36.42 13.47
C SER A 79 20.49 36.15 13.35
N ARG A 80 19.88 35.62 14.41
CA ARG A 80 18.44 35.33 14.51
C ARG A 80 17.93 35.68 15.90
N ARG A 81 16.73 36.27 15.96
CA ARG A 81 16.03 36.57 17.21
C ARG A 81 14.77 35.70 17.38
N PHE A 82 14.69 35.00 18.51
CA PHE A 82 13.53 34.24 18.98
C PHE A 82 12.86 35.00 20.12
N THR A 83 11.56 35.22 20.05
CA THR A 83 10.84 36.01 21.06
C THR A 83 9.62 35.27 21.59
N CYS A 84 9.11 35.71 22.74
CA CYS A 84 7.84 35.23 23.25
C CYS A 84 6.69 35.50 22.27
N PHE A 85 5.74 34.58 22.20
CA PHE A 85 4.54 34.73 21.38
C PHE A 85 3.72 35.98 21.72
N LYS A 86 3.81 36.54 22.93
CA LYS A 86 3.11 37.79 23.31
C LYS A 86 3.93 39.08 23.10
N GLU A 87 5.10 39.02 22.44
CA GLU A 87 5.94 40.21 22.17
C GLU A 87 5.29 41.19 21.18
N GLY A 88 5.52 42.50 21.37
CA GLY A 88 5.03 43.59 20.54
C GLY A 88 3.61 44.06 20.88
N ASN A 89 3.14 45.09 20.18
CA ASN A 89 1.78 45.64 20.29
C ASN A 89 1.10 45.57 18.91
N ARG A 90 -0.22 45.37 18.86
CA ARG A 90 -0.96 45.35 17.59
C ARG A 90 -1.04 46.77 17.01
N SER A 91 -0.76 46.92 15.72
CA SER A 91 -1.01 48.18 15.00
C SER A 91 -2.51 48.45 14.90
N VAL A 92 -2.92 49.72 15.01
CA VAL A 92 -4.34 50.13 14.88
C VAL A 92 -4.96 49.57 13.60
N ASP A 93 -6.05 48.81 13.73
CA ASP A 93 -6.76 48.19 12.60
C ASP A 93 -7.41 49.30 11.76
N LYS A 94 -6.95 49.49 10.51
CA LYS A 94 -7.43 50.57 9.61
C LYS A 94 -8.74 50.23 8.88
N ARG A 95 -9.49 49.21 9.31
CA ARG A 95 -10.71 48.75 8.65
C ARG A 95 -11.97 49.34 9.29
N ASP A 96 -12.98 49.53 8.45
CA ASP A 96 -14.23 50.26 8.73
C ASP A 96 -15.06 49.63 9.88
N ARG A 97 -15.88 50.45 10.55
CA ARG A 97 -16.55 50.19 11.85
C ARG A 97 -17.69 49.13 11.81
N LEU A 98 -17.77 48.29 10.78
CA LEU A 98 -18.90 47.38 10.54
C LEU A 98 -18.57 45.88 10.60
N ILE A 99 -17.59 45.46 11.42
CA ILE A 99 -17.36 44.04 11.73
C ILE A 99 -17.65 43.80 13.22
N LYS A 100 -18.74 43.06 13.51
CA LYS A 100 -19.02 42.49 14.82
C LYS A 100 -18.07 41.29 15.03
N GLU A 101 -17.22 41.39 16.04
CA GLU A 101 -16.24 40.39 16.55
C GLU A 101 -14.84 40.37 15.91
N GLY A 102 -13.92 41.15 16.50
CA GLY A 102 -12.48 41.07 16.23
C GLY A 102 -11.77 39.98 17.05
N ARG A 103 -10.67 39.42 16.53
CA ARG A 103 -9.80 38.49 17.28
C ARG A 103 -9.33 39.12 18.60
N ALA A 104 -9.40 38.35 19.69
CA ALA A 104 -8.88 38.71 21.00
C ALA A 104 -7.40 39.12 20.93
N GLU A 105 -7.05 40.18 21.67
CA GLU A 105 -5.69 40.71 21.73
C GLU A 105 -4.81 39.79 22.56
N THR A 106 -3.75 39.26 21.93
CA THR A 106 -2.82 38.31 22.55
C THR A 106 -1.43 38.90 22.80
N ARG A 107 -1.21 40.15 22.38
CA ARG A 107 0.06 40.88 22.40
C ARG A 107 0.10 41.78 23.64
N THR A 108 1.13 41.66 24.47
CA THR A 108 1.27 42.39 25.74
C THR A 108 2.55 43.21 25.79
N GLY A 109 3.32 43.26 24.70
CA GLY A 109 4.64 43.88 24.71
C GLY A 109 5.73 43.08 25.44
N CYS A 110 5.52 41.78 25.66
CA CYS A 110 6.47 40.91 26.37
C CYS A 110 7.87 40.96 25.75
N GLN A 111 8.91 41.12 26.55
CA GLN A 111 10.28 41.30 26.06
C GLN A 111 11.15 40.04 26.11
N ALA A 112 10.61 38.92 26.62
CA ALA A 112 11.32 37.65 26.71
C ALA A 112 11.80 37.17 25.34
N ARG A 113 13.10 36.88 25.24
CA ARG A 113 13.77 36.59 23.96
C ARG A 113 15.10 35.86 24.13
N MET A 114 15.53 35.20 23.06
CA MET A 114 16.88 34.69 22.86
C MET A 114 17.37 35.11 21.48
N VAL A 115 18.59 35.66 21.40
CA VAL A 115 19.23 36.06 20.15
C VAL A 115 20.50 35.26 19.94
N ILE A 116 20.66 34.71 18.74
CA ILE A 116 21.86 33.98 18.33
C ILE A 116 22.61 34.74 17.24
N SER A 117 23.94 34.61 17.21
CA SER A 117 24.80 35.15 16.15
C SER A 117 25.84 34.13 15.70
N LEU A 118 26.10 34.07 14.39
CA LEU A 118 27.08 33.17 13.79
C LEU A 118 28.51 33.68 14.04
N ASP A 119 29.34 32.89 14.71
CA ASP A 119 30.77 33.09 14.72
C ASP A 119 31.37 32.52 13.44
N ARG A 120 31.83 33.41 12.54
CA ARG A 120 32.40 33.01 11.24
C ARG A 120 33.75 32.29 11.35
N LYS A 121 34.46 32.38 12.48
CA LYS A 121 35.73 31.68 12.68
C LYS A 121 35.51 30.21 13.03
N VAL A 122 34.45 29.92 13.78
CA VAL A 122 34.13 28.59 14.31
C VAL A 122 33.05 27.88 13.47
N GLY A 123 32.20 28.63 12.78
CA GLY A 123 31.10 28.10 11.97
C GLY A 123 29.83 27.78 12.77
N LYS A 124 29.79 28.12 14.06
CA LYS A 124 28.67 27.85 14.99
C LYS A 124 27.92 29.11 15.38
N TYR A 125 26.66 28.96 15.78
CA TYR A 125 25.86 30.04 16.34
C TYR A 125 26.03 30.10 17.85
N LYS A 126 26.17 31.29 18.41
CA LYS A 126 26.22 31.50 19.86
C LYS A 126 25.12 32.43 20.36
N VAL A 127 24.66 32.24 21.60
CA VAL A 127 23.69 33.13 22.25
C VAL A 127 24.36 34.45 22.61
N VAL A 128 23.83 35.56 22.11
CA VAL A 128 24.36 36.93 22.34
C VAL A 128 23.44 37.81 23.19
N ASP A 129 22.17 37.45 23.33
CA ASP A 129 21.21 38.15 24.20
C ASP A 129 20.16 37.16 24.69
N PHE A 130 19.79 37.25 25.96
CA PHE A 130 18.76 36.43 26.58
C PHE A 130 18.01 37.22 27.65
N VAL A 131 16.68 37.24 27.54
CA VAL A 131 15.77 37.87 28.50
C VAL A 131 14.73 36.83 28.92
N ALA A 132 14.73 36.44 30.19
CA ALA A 132 13.85 35.41 30.73
C ALA A 132 12.52 35.96 31.27
N GLN A 133 12.45 37.25 31.61
CA GLN A 133 11.29 37.83 32.29
C GLN A 133 10.08 38.00 31.35
N HIS A 134 8.91 37.57 31.82
CA HIS A 134 7.63 37.74 31.15
C HIS A 134 6.78 38.79 31.89
N ASN A 135 5.93 39.51 31.15
CA ASN A 135 4.98 40.47 31.70
C ASN A 135 3.53 39.96 31.67
N HIS A 136 3.37 38.64 31.57
CA HIS A 136 2.09 37.94 31.53
C HIS A 136 2.24 36.58 32.18
N ASP A 137 1.12 36.00 32.60
CA ASP A 137 1.12 34.67 33.18
C ASP A 137 1.59 33.60 32.18
N LEU A 138 2.32 32.63 32.71
CA LEU A 138 2.79 31.44 32.02
C LEU A 138 1.76 30.32 32.20
N GLN A 139 1.69 29.39 31.24
CA GLN A 139 0.74 28.27 31.34
C GLN A 139 1.22 27.23 32.37
N PRO A 140 0.32 26.70 33.21
CA PRO A 140 0.65 25.60 34.10
C PRO A 140 1.12 24.35 33.32
N PRO A 141 1.96 23.48 33.91
CA PRO A 141 2.50 22.28 33.25
C PRO A 141 1.45 21.41 32.54
N GLY A 142 0.26 21.26 33.13
CA GLY A 142 -0.86 20.51 32.54
C GLY A 142 -1.40 21.06 31.22
N TYR A 143 -1.18 22.35 30.91
CA TYR A 143 -1.71 23.01 29.70
C TYR A 143 -0.61 23.42 28.70
N VAL A 144 0.65 23.11 28.99
CA VAL A 144 1.80 23.46 28.13
C VAL A 144 1.70 22.78 26.76
N HIS A 145 1.18 21.56 26.68
CA HIS A 145 0.96 20.84 25.42
C HIS A 145 0.01 21.61 24.48
N MET A 146 -0.88 22.44 25.03
CA MET A 146 -1.79 23.30 24.26
C MET A 146 -1.09 24.55 23.69
N ILE A 147 0.18 24.82 23.99
CA ILE A 147 0.89 25.97 23.40
C ILE A 147 1.33 25.62 21.98
N ARG A 148 1.02 26.50 21.02
CA ARG A 148 1.23 26.27 19.59
C ARG A 148 2.64 25.83 19.19
N SER A 149 3.69 26.33 19.84
CA SER A 149 5.07 25.97 19.52
C SER A 149 5.46 24.55 19.98
N HIS A 150 4.66 23.92 20.86
CA HIS A 150 4.97 22.64 21.53
C HIS A 150 4.26 21.42 20.95
N ARG A 151 3.28 21.64 20.06
CA ARG A 151 2.42 20.61 19.43
C ARG A 151 3.11 19.91 18.24
N ARG A 152 4.13 19.08 18.49
CA ARG A 152 4.64 18.09 17.51
C ARG A 152 4.18 16.69 17.94
N LEU A 153 3.58 15.93 17.02
CA LEU A 153 3.12 14.54 17.23
C LEU A 153 4.31 13.57 17.28
N HIS A 154 4.31 12.63 18.23
CA HIS A 154 5.19 11.44 18.23
C HIS A 154 4.34 10.18 17.95
N ALA A 155 4.87 9.25 17.17
CA ALA A 155 4.12 8.19 16.49
C ALA A 155 3.60 7.02 17.37
N SER A 156 3.72 7.08 18.70
CA SER A 156 3.67 5.88 19.56
C SER A 156 2.41 5.71 20.43
N GLN A 157 1.30 6.43 20.19
CA GLN A 157 0.16 6.43 21.13
C GLN A 157 -1.23 6.18 20.49
N VAL A 158 -1.34 5.42 19.39
CA VAL A 158 -2.62 5.23 18.64
C VAL A 158 -3.24 3.81 18.79
N VAL A 159 -2.68 2.91 19.60
CA VAL A 159 -2.96 1.45 19.50
C VAL A 159 -4.28 0.95 20.14
N VAL A 160 -5.18 1.77 20.71
CA VAL A 160 -6.34 1.22 21.45
C VAL A 160 -7.67 1.81 20.99
N ALA A 161 -8.27 1.26 19.92
CA ALA A 161 -9.71 1.40 19.62
C ALA A 161 -10.12 0.47 18.45
N ASP A 162 -10.13 -0.85 18.63
CA ASP A 162 -10.59 -1.79 17.59
C ASP A 162 -11.62 -2.85 18.05
N GLU A 163 -12.14 -2.81 19.29
CA GLU A 163 -12.89 -3.98 19.82
C GLU A 163 -14.39 -3.84 20.10
N SER A 164 -15.07 -2.72 19.82
CA SER A 164 -16.52 -2.61 20.08
C SER A 164 -17.33 -2.50 18.78
N GLY A 165 -17.67 -3.65 18.19
CA GLY A 165 -18.44 -3.74 16.96
C GLY A 165 -19.76 -2.96 16.99
N LEU A 166 -19.87 -1.92 16.16
CA LEU A 166 -21.13 -1.22 15.85
C LEU A 166 -21.10 -0.77 14.39
N LYS A 167 -21.40 -1.71 13.49
CA LYS A 167 -21.47 -1.46 12.02
C LYS A 167 -22.89 -1.15 11.51
N GLN A 168 -23.92 -1.20 12.35
CA GLN A 168 -25.31 -1.15 11.87
C GLN A 168 -26.02 0.20 12.06
N ASP A 169 -25.75 0.95 13.13
CA ASP A 169 -26.55 2.15 13.43
C ASP A 169 -26.10 3.42 12.68
N PHE A 170 -24.85 3.43 12.18
CA PHE A 170 -24.30 4.55 11.42
C PHE A 170 -24.79 4.61 9.96
N GLN A 171 -25.39 3.51 9.48
CA GLN A 171 -25.64 3.30 8.05
C GLN A 171 -27.05 3.73 7.61
N GLU A 172 -28.01 3.76 8.53
CA GLU A 172 -29.39 4.19 8.26
C GLU A 172 -29.56 5.72 8.44
N TYR A 173 -28.77 6.34 9.34
CA TYR A 173 -28.97 7.73 9.80
C TYR A 173 -28.30 8.81 8.91
N VAL A 174 -27.24 8.45 8.17
CA VAL A 174 -26.49 9.37 7.28
C VAL A 174 -27.30 9.78 6.03
N SER A 175 -28.42 9.10 5.77
CA SER A 175 -29.23 9.28 4.58
C SER A 175 -30.15 10.52 4.63
N GLU A 176 -30.34 11.15 5.79
CA GLU A 176 -31.44 12.13 6.00
C GLU A 176 -31.03 13.56 6.42
N HIS A 177 -29.74 13.90 6.61
CA HIS A 177 -29.36 15.20 7.22
C HIS A 177 -28.32 16.04 6.44
N ASP A 178 -28.54 17.35 6.41
CA ASP A 178 -27.77 18.40 5.73
C ASP A 178 -26.44 18.77 6.45
N GLU A 179 -25.53 19.46 5.74
CA GLU A 179 -24.16 19.88 6.14
C GLU A 179 -24.04 20.57 7.52
N PHE A 180 -25.13 21.15 8.03
CA PHE A 180 -25.15 21.83 9.34
C PHE A 180 -25.44 20.87 10.52
N GLY A 181 -26.15 19.77 10.30
CA GLY A 181 -26.48 18.77 11.34
C GLY A 181 -25.27 17.92 11.75
N LEU A 182 -24.43 17.56 10.77
CA LEU A 182 -23.19 16.79 10.97
C LEU A 182 -22.21 17.44 11.97
N LYS A 183 -22.29 18.76 12.16
CA LYS A 183 -21.41 19.53 13.07
C LYS A 183 -21.85 19.45 14.53
N GLN A 184 -23.16 19.45 14.79
CA GLN A 184 -23.70 19.33 16.15
C GLN A 184 -23.67 17.88 16.62
N ASP A 185 -23.89 16.93 15.72
CA ASP A 185 -24.06 15.53 16.11
C ASP A 185 -22.72 14.79 16.24
N PHE A 186 -21.65 15.24 15.58
CA PHE A 186 -20.28 14.78 15.88
C PHE A 186 -19.82 15.26 17.26
N GLN A 187 -20.22 16.47 17.66
CA GLN A 187 -20.01 16.95 19.04
C GLN A 187 -20.84 16.15 20.04
N GLU A 188 -22.08 15.78 19.69
CA GLU A 188 -22.94 14.96 20.54
C GLU A 188 -22.45 13.51 20.67
N TYR A 189 -21.97 12.91 19.58
CA TYR A 189 -21.34 11.58 19.55
C TYR A 189 -20.05 11.51 20.38
N VAL A 190 -19.21 12.55 20.30
CA VAL A 190 -18.00 12.70 21.14
C VAL A 190 -18.37 12.94 22.61
N SER A 191 -19.49 13.62 22.90
CA SER A 191 -19.94 13.89 24.26
C SER A 191 -20.67 12.72 24.95
N LYS A 192 -21.18 11.74 24.19
CA LYS A 192 -21.91 10.57 24.71
C LYS A 192 -21.01 9.37 25.08
N HIS A 193 -19.73 9.42 24.76
CA HIS A 193 -18.74 8.39 25.07
C HIS A 193 -17.71 8.96 26.06
N ASP A 194 -18.14 9.15 27.31
CA ASP A 194 -17.41 9.88 28.36
C ASP A 194 -16.28 9.06 29.03
N ASP A 195 -16.01 7.83 28.60
CA ASP A 195 -15.05 6.93 29.28
C ASP A 195 -13.79 6.60 28.45
N GLY A 196 -13.19 7.60 27.78
CA GLY A 196 -11.94 7.36 27.04
C GLY A 196 -11.15 8.57 26.52
N ILE A 197 -11.49 9.81 26.91
CA ILE A 197 -10.80 11.03 26.44
C ILE A 197 -9.69 11.45 27.42
N ASP A 198 -8.84 10.50 27.83
CA ASP A 198 -7.57 10.84 28.51
C ASP A 198 -6.33 10.36 27.74
N ILE A 199 -6.50 9.65 26.61
CA ILE A 199 -5.37 9.07 25.85
C ILE A 199 -5.04 9.87 24.58
N ILE A 200 -5.91 10.77 24.12
CA ILE A 200 -5.63 11.64 22.96
C ILE A 200 -5.94 13.08 23.34
N GLY A 201 -4.94 13.77 23.89
CA GLY A 201 -5.00 15.19 24.29
C GLY A 201 -5.09 16.18 23.12
N TYR A 202 -5.92 15.91 22.11
CA TYR A 202 -6.16 16.81 20.97
C TYR A 202 -7.65 17.10 20.85
N SER A 203 -8.04 18.36 21.06
CA SER A 203 -9.35 18.83 20.59
C SER A 203 -9.35 18.93 19.06
N GLY A 204 -10.49 18.70 18.40
CA GLY A 204 -10.63 18.87 16.94
C GLY A 204 -10.16 20.25 16.43
N GLN A 205 -10.08 21.24 17.32
CA GLN A 205 -9.55 22.58 17.07
C GLN A 205 -8.01 22.63 16.88
N GLU A 206 -7.27 21.60 17.25
CA GLU A 206 -5.80 21.60 17.23
C GLU A 206 -5.23 21.13 15.89
N ILE A 207 -5.93 20.21 15.22
CA ILE A 207 -5.67 19.78 13.83
C ILE A 207 -5.97 20.94 12.86
N MET A 208 -7.00 21.75 13.16
CA MET A 208 -7.37 22.98 12.43
C MET A 208 -6.23 24.01 12.30
N ASN A 209 -5.28 24.03 13.24
CA ASN A 209 -4.21 25.03 13.29
C ASN A 209 -2.96 24.66 12.48
N TYR A 210 -2.86 23.40 12.04
CA TYR A 210 -1.80 22.92 11.15
C TYR A 210 -2.14 23.16 9.67
N LEU A 211 -3.42 23.42 9.38
CA LEU A 211 -3.94 23.67 8.04
C LEU A 211 -4.02 25.19 7.77
N PRO A 212 -3.17 25.72 6.89
CA PRO A 212 -2.99 27.16 6.70
C PRO A 212 -4.26 27.90 6.23
N THR A 213 -5.13 27.27 5.44
CA THR A 213 -6.28 27.94 4.82
C THR A 213 -7.63 27.53 5.43
N LYS A 214 -8.62 28.44 5.37
CA LYS A 214 -10.02 28.15 5.77
C LYS A 214 -10.62 26.98 4.98
N ARG A 215 -10.10 26.71 3.77
CA ARG A 215 -10.57 25.66 2.85
C ARG A 215 -10.05 24.28 3.25
N MET A 216 -8.77 24.15 3.59
CA MET A 216 -8.23 22.91 4.18
C MET A 216 -8.93 22.52 5.48
N ARG A 217 -9.32 23.51 6.30
CA ARG A 217 -10.14 23.30 7.49
C ARG A 217 -11.56 22.80 7.19
N SER A 218 -12.11 23.08 6.01
CA SER A 218 -13.40 22.55 5.57
C SER A 218 -13.24 21.14 4.97
N LEU A 219 -12.14 20.86 4.27
CA LEU A 219 -11.80 19.54 3.72
C LEU A 219 -11.60 18.45 4.79
N MET A 220 -11.10 18.81 5.98
CA MET A 220 -10.95 17.90 7.13
C MET A 220 -12.27 17.32 7.65
N TYR A 221 -13.39 18.04 7.47
CA TYR A 221 -14.72 17.60 7.92
C TYR A 221 -15.59 17.13 6.74
N GLY A 222 -15.02 17.06 5.54
CA GLY A 222 -15.64 16.52 4.34
C GLY A 222 -15.04 15.17 3.94
N GLU A 223 -15.43 14.64 2.77
CA GLU A 223 -15.03 13.31 2.29
C GLU A 223 -13.50 13.11 2.20
N VAL A 224 -12.74 14.19 2.00
CA VAL A 224 -11.27 14.20 1.96
C VAL A 224 -10.63 13.94 3.33
N GLY A 225 -11.25 14.39 4.42
CA GLY A 225 -10.80 14.08 5.79
C GLY A 225 -11.01 12.62 6.13
N ALA A 226 -12.14 12.03 5.72
CA ALA A 226 -12.42 10.61 5.87
C ALA A 226 -11.42 9.73 5.07
N LEU A 227 -11.06 10.17 3.86
CA LEU A 227 -10.06 9.52 3.01
C LEU A 227 -8.66 9.52 3.64
N LEU A 228 -8.21 10.68 4.14
CA LEU A 228 -6.92 10.79 4.84
C LEU A 228 -6.90 9.96 6.12
N MET A 229 -8.02 9.87 6.85
CA MET A 229 -8.14 9.02 8.03
C MET A 229 -8.11 7.53 7.65
N HIS A 230 -8.76 7.14 6.54
CA HIS A 230 -8.70 5.79 6.02
C HIS A 230 -7.27 5.38 5.63
N PHE A 231 -6.55 6.18 4.83
CA PHE A 231 -5.16 5.88 4.47
C PHE A 231 -4.19 5.93 5.65
N LYS A 232 -4.43 6.80 6.64
CA LYS A 232 -3.64 6.84 7.87
C LYS A 232 -3.86 5.62 8.76
N ARG A 233 -5.08 5.07 8.80
CA ARG A 233 -5.37 3.78 9.45
C ARG A 233 -4.68 2.63 8.71
N GLN A 234 -4.71 2.65 7.37
CA GLN A 234 -4.01 1.65 6.54
C GLN A 234 -2.47 1.79 6.62
N SER A 235 -1.93 2.97 6.91
CA SER A 235 -0.48 3.21 7.08
C SER A 235 0.12 2.60 8.35
N GLU A 236 -0.70 2.05 9.25
CA GLU A 236 -0.23 1.18 10.34
C GLU A 236 0.41 -0.10 9.80
N ASN A 237 0.04 -0.50 8.57
CA ASN A 237 0.82 -1.43 7.77
C ASN A 237 2.01 -0.69 7.14
N PRO A 238 3.27 -0.98 7.54
CA PRO A 238 4.45 -0.28 7.04
C PRO A 238 4.70 -0.42 5.53
N SER A 239 3.91 -1.26 4.85
CA SER A 239 4.01 -1.51 3.41
C SER A 239 2.82 -0.98 2.61
N PHE A 240 1.89 -0.23 3.21
CA PHE A 240 0.87 0.53 2.46
C PHE A 240 1.48 1.84 1.93
N PHE A 241 1.41 2.05 0.62
CA PHE A 241 1.89 3.26 -0.03
C PHE A 241 0.71 4.10 -0.52
N TYR A 242 0.76 5.40 -0.26
CA TYR A 242 -0.14 6.36 -0.88
C TYR A 242 0.58 7.69 -1.11
N ASP A 243 0.14 8.44 -2.12
CA ASP A 243 0.60 9.81 -2.38
C ASP A 243 -0.58 10.62 -2.92
N PHE A 244 -0.53 11.94 -2.74
CA PHE A 244 -1.57 12.84 -3.26
C PHE A 244 -0.96 14.13 -3.83
N GLN A 245 -1.55 14.60 -4.94
CA GLN A 245 -1.21 15.87 -5.55
C GLN A 245 -2.22 16.93 -5.13
N MET A 246 -1.74 18.16 -4.89
CA MET A 246 -2.58 19.31 -4.57
C MET A 246 -2.43 20.40 -5.63
N ASP A 247 -3.53 21.10 -5.93
CA ASP A 247 -3.51 22.28 -6.79
C ASP A 247 -3.02 23.55 -6.05
N VAL A 248 -2.96 24.65 -6.78
CA VAL A 248 -2.59 25.98 -6.25
C VAL A 248 -3.57 26.51 -5.19
N GLU A 249 -4.78 25.95 -5.11
CA GLU A 249 -5.80 26.27 -4.11
C GLU A 249 -5.79 25.28 -2.92
N GLU A 250 -4.77 24.41 -2.84
CA GLU A 250 -4.63 23.34 -1.84
C GLU A 250 -5.81 22.34 -1.83
N LYS A 251 -6.41 22.07 -2.99
CA LYS A 251 -7.35 20.95 -3.15
C LYS A 251 -6.60 19.73 -3.64
N ILE A 252 -7.00 18.56 -3.12
CA ILE A 252 -6.51 17.29 -3.65
C ILE A 252 -7.03 17.11 -5.08
N THR A 253 -6.09 17.06 -6.02
CA THR A 253 -6.36 16.77 -7.41
C THR A 253 -6.32 15.26 -7.63
N ASN A 254 -5.16 14.65 -7.38
CA ASN A 254 -4.90 13.26 -7.70
C ASN A 254 -4.52 12.47 -6.44
N ILE A 255 -4.97 11.23 -6.35
CA ILE A 255 -4.72 10.33 -5.21
C ILE A 255 -4.27 8.99 -5.78
N PHE A 256 -3.13 8.48 -5.34
CA PHE A 256 -2.68 7.12 -5.66
C PHE A 256 -2.54 6.30 -4.38
N TRP A 257 -2.88 5.01 -4.45
CA TRP A 257 -2.64 4.07 -3.36
C TRP A 257 -2.31 2.66 -3.87
N ALA A 258 -1.49 1.96 -3.11
CA ALA A 258 -1.16 0.56 -3.29
C ALA A 258 -0.92 -0.09 -1.91
N ASP A 259 -1.53 -1.23 -1.65
CA ASP A 259 -1.23 -1.98 -0.43
C ASP A 259 0.03 -2.85 -0.59
N ALA A 260 0.47 -3.44 0.52
CA ALA A 260 1.68 -4.26 0.57
C ALA A 260 1.68 -5.42 -0.45
N GLN A 261 0.53 -6.05 -0.66
CA GLN A 261 0.41 -7.18 -1.55
C GLN A 261 0.46 -6.71 -3.00
N MET A 262 -0.19 -5.59 -3.33
CA MET A 262 -0.11 -4.98 -4.67
C MET A 262 1.33 -4.65 -5.07
N ILE A 263 2.12 -4.09 -4.15
CA ILE A 263 3.54 -3.78 -4.37
C ILE A 263 4.36 -5.07 -4.54
N ASN A 264 4.16 -6.07 -3.68
CA ASN A 264 4.85 -7.35 -3.79
C ASN A 264 4.51 -8.09 -5.09
N ASP A 265 3.25 -8.03 -5.52
CA ASP A 265 2.78 -8.67 -6.75
C ASP A 265 3.46 -8.08 -7.99
N TYR A 266 3.73 -6.77 -7.98
CA TYR A 266 4.45 -6.10 -9.04
C TYR A 266 5.88 -6.65 -9.21
N GLU A 267 6.55 -7.04 -8.12
CA GLU A 267 7.89 -7.65 -8.20
C GLU A 267 7.90 -8.93 -9.06
N TYR A 268 6.84 -9.73 -8.96
CA TYR A 268 6.74 -11.02 -9.68
C TYR A 268 6.13 -10.90 -11.07
N PHE A 269 5.17 -9.98 -11.24
CA PHE A 269 4.28 -9.93 -12.40
C PHE A 269 4.17 -8.56 -13.07
N GLY A 270 4.95 -7.58 -12.61
CA GLY A 270 4.95 -6.19 -13.11
C GLY A 270 5.72 -5.96 -14.42
N ASP A 271 6.16 -7.03 -15.09
CA ASP A 271 6.86 -6.95 -16.37
C ASP A 271 5.94 -6.51 -17.53
N VAL A 272 4.64 -6.77 -17.42
CA VAL A 272 3.61 -6.29 -18.35
C VAL A 272 2.42 -5.76 -17.54
N ILE A 273 2.05 -4.51 -17.78
CA ILE A 273 0.92 -3.86 -17.11
C ILE A 273 -0.07 -3.29 -18.11
N THR A 274 -1.33 -3.23 -17.71
CA THR A 274 -2.39 -2.45 -18.35
C THR A 274 -2.80 -1.34 -17.39
N PHE A 275 -3.07 -0.16 -17.95
CA PHE A 275 -3.63 0.97 -17.22
C PHE A 275 -4.82 1.53 -17.99
N ASP A 276 -5.93 1.75 -17.28
CA ASP A 276 -7.19 2.22 -17.84
C ASP A 276 -7.88 3.18 -16.85
N THR A 277 -8.38 4.32 -17.35
CA THR A 277 -9.14 5.34 -16.59
C THR A 277 -10.64 5.35 -16.89
N THR A 278 -11.18 4.33 -17.59
CA THR A 278 -12.57 4.29 -18.07
C THR A 278 -13.67 4.34 -16.98
N TYR A 279 -13.33 4.24 -15.70
CA TYR A 279 -14.29 4.26 -14.60
C TYR A 279 -14.51 5.69 -14.06
N LYS A 280 -15.69 6.27 -14.30
CA LYS A 280 -16.15 7.46 -13.57
C LYS A 280 -16.93 6.98 -12.35
N SER A 281 -16.28 6.99 -11.17
CA SER A 281 -16.74 6.19 -10.02
C SER A 281 -17.57 6.94 -8.99
N ASN A 282 -17.58 8.27 -8.98
CA ASN A 282 -18.19 9.06 -7.91
C ASN A 282 -19.09 10.20 -8.42
N LYS A 283 -19.87 10.80 -7.49
CA LYS A 283 -20.74 11.98 -7.74
C LYS A 283 -19.97 13.19 -8.28
N ASP A 284 -18.66 13.25 -8.04
CA ASP A 284 -17.74 14.28 -8.52
C ASP A 284 -17.16 13.97 -9.92
N TYR A 285 -17.53 12.85 -10.54
CA TYR A 285 -17.04 12.39 -11.85
C TYR A 285 -15.51 12.25 -11.97
N ARG A 286 -14.81 11.94 -10.87
CA ARG A 286 -13.36 11.70 -10.89
C ARG A 286 -13.03 10.40 -11.65
N PRO A 287 -12.12 10.43 -12.65
CA PRO A 287 -11.63 9.22 -13.29
C PRO A 287 -10.89 8.32 -12.29
N LEU A 288 -11.31 7.08 -12.18
CA LEU A 288 -10.61 6.02 -11.47
C LEU A 288 -9.71 5.28 -12.46
N GLY A 289 -8.40 5.34 -12.20
CA GLY A 289 -7.40 4.57 -12.91
C GLY A 289 -6.96 3.36 -12.09
N VAL A 290 -6.72 2.21 -12.72
CA VAL A 290 -6.22 1.01 -12.04
C VAL A 290 -5.08 0.39 -12.84
N PHE A 291 -3.99 0.04 -12.15
CA PHE A 291 -2.86 -0.69 -12.71
C PHE A 291 -3.07 -2.19 -12.53
N VAL A 292 -3.05 -2.93 -13.64
CA VAL A 292 -3.42 -4.35 -13.67
C VAL A 292 -2.40 -5.17 -14.44
N GLY A 293 -2.15 -6.42 -14.03
CA GLY A 293 -1.35 -7.39 -14.78
C GLY A 293 -1.91 -8.82 -14.72
N LEU A 294 -1.08 -9.80 -15.08
CA LEU A 294 -1.40 -11.23 -15.00
C LEU A 294 -0.44 -12.00 -14.09
N ASN A 295 -1.00 -12.74 -13.13
CA ASN A 295 -0.23 -13.73 -12.37
C ASN A 295 0.11 -14.97 -13.21
N ASN A 296 0.80 -15.92 -12.58
CA ASN A 296 1.17 -17.22 -13.13
C ASN A 296 -0.01 -18.12 -13.54
N HIS A 297 -1.25 -17.80 -13.12
CA HIS A 297 -2.48 -18.51 -13.51
C HIS A 297 -3.24 -17.83 -14.65
N LYS A 298 -2.68 -16.77 -15.25
CA LYS A 298 -3.37 -15.89 -16.23
C LYS A 298 -4.63 -15.24 -15.64
N GLN A 299 -4.64 -15.03 -14.32
CA GLN A 299 -5.67 -14.27 -13.64
C GLN A 299 -5.18 -12.84 -13.41
N MET A 300 -6.14 -11.94 -13.28
CA MET A 300 -5.90 -10.52 -13.02
C MET A 300 -5.19 -10.31 -11.68
N VAL A 301 -4.28 -9.34 -11.66
CA VAL A 301 -3.67 -8.82 -10.42
C VAL A 301 -3.69 -7.31 -10.45
N VAL A 302 -4.01 -6.69 -9.32
CA VAL A 302 -4.02 -5.22 -9.17
C VAL A 302 -2.71 -4.78 -8.52
N PHE A 303 -2.01 -3.84 -9.13
CA PHE A 303 -0.75 -3.28 -8.62
C PHE A 303 -0.93 -1.92 -7.94
N GLY A 304 -2.05 -1.25 -8.16
CA GLY A 304 -2.36 0.03 -7.54
C GLY A 304 -3.56 0.68 -8.20
N ALA A 305 -4.10 1.70 -7.55
CA ALA A 305 -5.23 2.45 -8.07
C ALA A 305 -5.06 3.96 -7.81
N THR A 306 -5.78 4.74 -8.60
CA THR A 306 -5.75 6.19 -8.55
C THR A 306 -7.11 6.82 -8.77
N LEU A 307 -7.37 7.93 -8.10
CA LEU A 307 -8.46 8.84 -8.42
C LEU A 307 -7.84 10.12 -8.97
N LEU A 308 -8.10 10.42 -10.24
CA LEU A 308 -7.60 11.61 -10.91
C LEU A 308 -8.64 12.73 -10.86
N TYR A 309 -8.17 13.98 -10.91
CA TYR A 309 -9.03 15.14 -11.13
C TYR A 309 -9.29 15.36 -12.62
N ASP A 310 -8.26 15.22 -13.44
CA ASP A 310 -8.30 15.37 -14.87
C ASP A 310 -7.35 14.39 -15.58
N GLU A 311 -7.58 14.19 -16.87
CA GLU A 311 -6.80 13.33 -17.75
C GLU A 311 -5.82 14.19 -18.56
N THR A 312 -4.97 14.95 -17.86
CA THR A 312 -3.95 15.83 -18.47
C THR A 312 -2.55 15.24 -18.39
N ILE A 313 -1.64 15.72 -19.26
CA ILE A 313 -0.24 15.26 -19.28
C ILE A 313 0.41 15.40 -17.89
N PRO A 314 0.30 16.54 -17.17
CA PRO A 314 0.89 16.67 -15.84
C PRO A 314 0.29 15.71 -14.80
N SER A 315 -1.01 15.44 -14.86
CA SER A 315 -1.68 14.48 -13.96
C SER A 315 -1.18 13.06 -14.20
N PHE A 316 -1.03 12.65 -15.47
CA PHE A 316 -0.48 11.33 -15.81
C PHE A 316 1.02 11.22 -15.52
N GLN A 317 1.80 12.28 -15.72
CA GLN A 317 3.22 12.29 -15.33
C GLN A 317 3.37 12.07 -13.82
N TRP A 318 2.64 12.84 -13.01
CA TRP A 318 2.63 12.66 -11.56
C TRP A 318 2.22 11.23 -11.18
N LEU A 319 1.18 10.70 -11.83
CA LEU A 319 0.69 9.35 -11.57
C LEU A 319 1.76 8.29 -11.85
N PHE A 320 2.36 8.30 -13.04
CA PHE A 320 3.33 7.28 -13.44
C PHE A 320 4.63 7.40 -12.62
N GLU A 321 5.07 8.61 -12.27
CA GLU A 321 6.20 8.82 -11.35
C GLU A 321 5.89 8.28 -9.94
N THR A 322 4.68 8.52 -9.45
CA THR A 322 4.23 8.05 -8.14
C THR A 322 4.09 6.54 -8.11
N PHE A 323 3.53 5.95 -9.17
CA PHE A 323 3.45 4.49 -9.35
C PHE A 323 4.84 3.87 -9.32
N LEU A 324 5.79 4.37 -10.11
CA LEU A 324 7.16 3.84 -10.11
C LEU A 324 7.85 4.01 -8.75
N LYS A 325 7.62 5.13 -8.06
CA LYS A 325 8.11 5.36 -6.69
C LYS A 325 7.56 4.30 -5.73
N ALA A 326 6.29 3.94 -5.82
CA ALA A 326 5.68 2.88 -5.02
C ALA A 326 6.29 1.50 -5.35
N MET A 327 6.60 1.25 -6.62
CA MET A 327 7.16 -0.01 -7.12
C MET A 327 8.69 -0.11 -7.04
N GLY A 328 9.34 0.74 -6.24
CA GLY A 328 10.80 0.69 -6.05
C GLY A 328 11.62 1.16 -7.26
N GLY A 329 11.00 1.86 -8.21
CA GLY A 329 11.63 2.43 -9.41
C GLY A 329 11.77 1.46 -10.58
N GLU A 330 11.34 0.21 -10.45
CA GLU A 330 11.39 -0.78 -11.52
C GLU A 330 10.31 -0.47 -12.57
N LYS A 331 10.71 -0.37 -13.84
CA LYS A 331 9.81 -0.05 -14.96
C LYS A 331 9.28 -1.33 -15.61
N PRO A 332 8.01 -1.36 -16.07
CA PRO A 332 7.50 -2.49 -16.82
C PRO A 332 8.18 -2.56 -18.19
N LYS A 333 8.24 -3.75 -18.80
CA LYS A 333 8.71 -3.90 -20.19
C LYS A 333 7.67 -3.39 -21.18
N THR A 334 6.40 -3.61 -20.85
CA THR A 334 5.25 -3.25 -21.68
C THR A 334 4.17 -2.61 -20.82
N ILE A 335 3.64 -1.48 -21.27
CA ILE A 335 2.39 -0.90 -20.79
C ILE A 335 1.35 -0.91 -21.91
N LEU A 336 0.13 -1.30 -21.58
CA LEU A 336 -1.03 -1.19 -22.47
C LEU A 336 -1.99 -0.14 -21.91
N THR A 337 -2.33 0.87 -22.69
CA THR A 337 -3.33 1.90 -22.31
C THR A 337 -4.40 2.08 -23.36
N ASP A 338 -5.40 2.92 -23.08
CA ASP A 338 -6.33 3.41 -24.08
C ASP A 338 -5.66 4.37 -25.09
N GLN A 339 -6.43 4.82 -26.08
CA GLN A 339 -5.99 5.77 -27.10
C GLN A 339 -6.02 7.21 -26.57
N ASP A 340 -5.32 7.48 -25.47
CA ASP A 340 -5.20 8.81 -24.87
C ASP A 340 -3.84 9.45 -25.19
N ALA A 341 -3.88 10.65 -25.77
CA ALA A 341 -2.66 11.37 -26.18
C ALA A 341 -1.86 11.88 -24.98
N ALA A 342 -2.53 12.29 -23.91
CA ALA A 342 -1.88 12.77 -22.69
C ALA A 342 -1.18 11.64 -21.94
N MET A 343 -1.80 10.44 -21.86
CA MET A 343 -1.14 9.24 -21.35
C MET A 343 0.09 8.89 -22.20
N ALA A 344 -0.07 8.87 -23.53
CA ALA A 344 1.02 8.54 -24.44
C ALA A 344 2.24 9.45 -24.27
N GLU A 345 2.00 10.76 -24.13
CA GLU A 345 3.04 11.75 -23.91
C GLU A 345 3.67 11.60 -22.52
N ALA A 346 2.87 11.45 -21.46
CA ALA A 346 3.37 11.23 -20.11
C ALA A 346 4.25 9.97 -20.00
N ILE A 347 3.83 8.86 -20.61
CA ILE A 347 4.61 7.61 -20.66
C ILE A 347 5.96 7.83 -21.34
N SER A 348 5.98 8.60 -22.43
CA SER A 348 7.22 8.89 -23.17
C SER A 348 8.24 9.67 -22.34
N PHE A 349 7.78 10.49 -21.38
CA PHE A 349 8.64 11.22 -20.46
C PHE A 349 9.09 10.37 -19.28
N VAL A 350 8.18 9.64 -18.63
CA VAL A 350 8.46 8.92 -17.38
C VAL A 350 9.19 7.59 -17.62
N MET A 351 8.81 6.87 -18.68
CA MET A 351 9.33 5.54 -18.99
C MET A 351 9.58 5.34 -20.50
N PRO A 352 10.56 6.06 -21.09
CA PRO A 352 10.85 6.02 -22.53
C PRO A 352 11.30 4.65 -23.06
N GLU A 353 11.83 3.78 -22.20
CA GLU A 353 12.28 2.43 -22.58
C GLU A 353 11.16 1.39 -22.53
N THR A 354 10.04 1.69 -21.87
CA THR A 354 8.88 0.81 -21.80
C THR A 354 8.14 0.86 -23.14
N PHE A 355 7.84 -0.31 -23.70
CA PHE A 355 6.99 -0.36 -24.88
C PHE A 355 5.56 0.06 -24.53
N HIS A 356 5.08 1.13 -25.16
CA HIS A 356 3.71 1.60 -25.03
C HIS A 356 2.86 1.03 -26.17
N GLY A 357 2.04 0.02 -25.85
CA GLY A 357 1.00 -0.52 -26.74
C GLY A 357 -0.39 0.02 -26.42
N LEU A 358 -1.30 -0.06 -27.40
CA LEU A 358 -2.71 0.28 -27.19
C LEU A 358 -3.53 -0.97 -26.89
N CYS A 359 -4.49 -0.80 -25.99
CA CYS A 359 -5.50 -1.77 -25.62
C CYS A 359 -6.40 -2.08 -26.83
N THR A 360 -6.21 -3.25 -27.44
CA THR A 360 -7.00 -3.74 -28.59
C THR A 360 -8.49 -3.88 -28.26
N TRP A 361 -8.87 -4.06 -27.00
CA TRP A 361 -10.29 -4.03 -26.59
C TRP A 361 -10.88 -2.64 -26.75
N GLN A 362 -10.19 -1.62 -26.25
CA GLN A 362 -10.63 -0.24 -26.40
C GLN A 362 -10.68 0.19 -27.86
N ILE A 363 -9.77 -0.32 -28.69
CA ILE A 363 -9.81 -0.12 -30.14
C ILE A 363 -11.10 -0.72 -30.74
N ARG A 364 -11.49 -1.94 -30.35
CA ARG A 364 -12.75 -2.56 -30.80
C ARG A 364 -13.97 -1.76 -30.32
N GLU A 365 -14.00 -1.35 -29.06
CA GLU A 365 -15.06 -0.50 -28.51
C GLU A 365 -15.17 0.85 -29.24
N ASN A 366 -14.03 1.50 -29.53
CA ASN A 366 -14.00 2.74 -30.28
C ASN A 366 -14.43 2.51 -31.75
N ALA A 367 -14.07 1.39 -32.35
CA ALA A 367 -14.55 1.01 -33.67
C ALA A 367 -16.08 0.88 -33.67
N LEU A 368 -16.68 0.23 -32.67
CA LEU A 368 -18.14 0.15 -32.53
C LEU A 368 -18.80 1.52 -32.36
N LYS A 369 -18.11 2.55 -31.86
CA LYS A 369 -18.65 3.91 -31.75
C LYS A 369 -18.53 4.70 -33.06
N HIS A 370 -17.39 4.61 -33.74
CA HIS A 370 -17.08 5.42 -34.92
C HIS A 370 -17.54 4.80 -36.24
N VAL A 371 -17.56 3.47 -36.34
CA VAL A 371 -17.86 2.73 -37.59
C VAL A 371 -19.03 1.75 -37.43
N ASN A 372 -19.88 1.89 -36.40
CA ASN A 372 -21.08 1.05 -36.17
C ASN A 372 -21.98 0.93 -37.41
N HIS A 373 -22.23 2.07 -38.06
CA HIS A 373 -23.10 2.17 -39.22
C HIS A 373 -22.61 1.36 -40.42
N LEU A 374 -21.33 0.96 -40.44
CA LEU A 374 -20.73 0.07 -41.43
C LEU A 374 -20.74 -1.38 -40.96
N CYS A 375 -20.46 -1.62 -39.68
CA CYS A 375 -20.59 -2.94 -39.05
C CYS A 375 -22.02 -3.51 -39.22
N GLN A 376 -23.04 -2.64 -39.19
CA GLN A 376 -24.43 -3.00 -39.44
C GLN A 376 -24.75 -3.23 -40.94
N LYS A 377 -23.99 -2.63 -41.85
CA LYS A 377 -24.19 -2.74 -43.32
C LYS A 377 -23.43 -3.92 -43.93
N SER A 378 -22.29 -4.28 -43.34
CA SER A 378 -21.44 -5.38 -43.81
C SER A 378 -20.76 -6.04 -42.61
N SER A 379 -21.12 -7.29 -42.34
CA SER A 379 -20.41 -8.14 -41.38
C SER A 379 -18.96 -8.40 -41.80
N GLN A 380 -18.67 -8.29 -43.11
CA GLN A 380 -17.34 -8.49 -43.66
C GLN A 380 -16.35 -7.40 -43.21
N PHE A 381 -16.80 -6.14 -43.15
CA PHE A 381 -15.95 -5.02 -42.70
C PHE A 381 -15.38 -5.25 -41.30
N TYR A 382 -16.23 -5.67 -40.36
CA TYR A 382 -15.82 -5.88 -38.98
C TYR A 382 -14.85 -7.06 -38.88
N SER A 383 -15.11 -8.14 -39.63
CA SER A 383 -14.20 -9.30 -39.72
C SER A 383 -12.83 -8.91 -40.31
N ASP A 384 -12.80 -8.09 -41.35
CA ASP A 384 -11.55 -7.65 -41.99
C ASP A 384 -10.78 -6.67 -41.09
N PHE A 385 -11.49 -5.82 -40.34
CA PHE A 385 -10.91 -4.95 -39.33
C PHE A 385 -10.30 -5.76 -38.17
N GLU A 386 -11.01 -6.76 -37.65
CA GLU A 386 -10.46 -7.65 -36.63
C GLU A 386 -9.25 -8.44 -37.13
N ALA A 387 -9.27 -8.89 -38.39
CA ALA A 387 -8.12 -9.53 -39.02
C ALA A 387 -6.89 -8.58 -39.09
N CYS A 388 -7.10 -7.28 -39.30
CA CYS A 388 -6.05 -6.27 -39.23
C CYS A 388 -5.46 -6.10 -37.83
N ILE A 389 -6.22 -6.37 -36.77
CA ILE A 389 -5.72 -6.32 -35.40
C ILE A 389 -4.90 -7.57 -35.08
N ASP A 390 -5.45 -8.77 -35.33
CA ASP A 390 -4.93 -10.01 -34.74
C ASP A 390 -4.28 -11.01 -35.72
N VAL A 391 -4.60 -10.95 -37.02
CA VAL A 391 -4.29 -12.04 -37.96
C VAL A 391 -3.05 -11.74 -38.80
N HIS A 392 -2.91 -10.50 -39.28
CA HIS A 392 -1.80 -10.14 -40.15
C HIS A 392 -0.50 -9.99 -39.36
N GLU A 393 0.38 -10.98 -39.52
CA GLU A 393 1.68 -11.04 -38.83
C GLU A 393 2.78 -10.27 -39.57
N GLU A 394 2.73 -10.19 -40.90
CA GLU A 394 3.77 -9.50 -41.67
C GLU A 394 3.32 -8.09 -42.04
N GLU A 395 4.25 -7.15 -42.01
CA GLU A 395 3.97 -5.73 -42.28
C GLU A 395 3.36 -5.55 -43.68
N GLY A 396 3.90 -6.22 -44.70
CA GLY A 396 3.37 -6.16 -46.06
C GLY A 396 1.95 -6.74 -46.19
N GLU A 397 1.65 -7.82 -45.47
CA GLU A 397 0.30 -8.42 -45.46
C GLU A 397 -0.70 -7.46 -44.79
N PHE A 398 -0.32 -6.91 -43.63
CA PHE A 398 -1.13 -5.95 -42.89
C PHE A 398 -1.41 -4.69 -43.72
N LEU A 399 -0.38 -4.06 -44.29
CA LEU A 399 -0.54 -2.84 -45.08
C LEU A 399 -1.42 -3.09 -46.31
N LYS A 400 -1.31 -4.25 -46.94
CA LYS A 400 -2.17 -4.63 -48.07
C LYS A 400 -3.62 -4.79 -47.64
N ALA A 401 -3.87 -5.55 -46.57
CA ALA A 401 -5.23 -5.78 -46.06
C ALA A 401 -5.88 -4.47 -45.59
N TRP A 402 -5.13 -3.62 -44.89
CA TRP A 402 -5.60 -2.31 -44.44
C TRP A 402 -5.98 -1.39 -45.62
N ASN A 403 -5.16 -1.36 -46.67
CA ASN A 403 -5.47 -0.57 -47.87
C ASN A 403 -6.73 -1.07 -48.59
N VAL A 404 -6.94 -2.39 -48.67
CA VAL A 404 -8.18 -2.96 -49.22
C VAL A 404 -9.39 -2.50 -48.41
N LEU A 405 -9.31 -2.58 -47.07
CA LEU A 405 -10.38 -2.14 -46.17
C LEU A 405 -10.70 -0.65 -46.32
N LEU A 406 -9.70 0.21 -46.54
CA LEU A 406 -9.94 1.64 -46.77
C LEU A 406 -10.58 1.94 -48.13
N VAL A 407 -10.10 1.27 -49.19
CA VAL A 407 -10.57 1.50 -50.57
C VAL A 407 -11.99 0.97 -50.78
N GLU A 408 -12.31 -0.23 -50.30
CA GLU A 408 -13.63 -0.83 -50.48
C GLU A 408 -14.76 -0.02 -49.83
N HIS A 409 -14.43 0.75 -48.80
CA HIS A 409 -15.38 1.52 -48.01
C HIS A 409 -15.28 3.04 -48.19
N ASN A 410 -14.41 3.55 -49.10
CA ASN A 410 -14.28 4.96 -49.48
C ASN A 410 -14.22 5.94 -48.29
N PHE A 411 -13.33 5.69 -47.33
CA PHE A 411 -13.20 6.56 -46.16
C PHE A 411 -12.53 7.91 -46.49
N SER A 412 -13.03 8.98 -45.88
CA SER A 412 -12.35 10.28 -45.85
C SER A 412 -11.02 10.19 -45.10
N GLU A 413 -10.02 10.98 -45.52
CA GLU A 413 -8.71 11.10 -44.86
C GLU A 413 -8.81 11.57 -43.40
N ASP A 414 -9.89 12.29 -43.04
CA ASP A 414 -10.16 12.75 -41.67
C ASP A 414 -10.84 11.69 -40.77
N SER A 415 -10.97 10.45 -41.23
CA SER A 415 -11.66 9.40 -40.47
C SER A 415 -10.84 8.89 -39.28
N TRP A 416 -11.54 8.39 -38.25
CA TRP A 416 -10.91 7.72 -37.10
C TRP A 416 -9.98 6.56 -37.54
N LEU A 417 -10.30 5.87 -38.63
CA LEU A 417 -9.46 4.81 -39.19
C LEU A 417 -8.08 5.32 -39.63
N HIS A 418 -8.01 6.50 -40.25
CA HIS A 418 -6.73 7.11 -40.59
C HIS A 418 -5.93 7.48 -39.34
N MET A 419 -6.58 8.01 -38.30
CA MET A 419 -5.94 8.34 -37.03
C MET A 419 -5.35 7.10 -36.33
N ILE A 420 -6.12 6.02 -36.21
CA ILE A 420 -5.64 4.80 -35.55
C ILE A 420 -4.54 4.11 -36.38
N PHE A 421 -4.59 4.21 -37.71
CA PHE A 421 -3.52 3.69 -38.58
C PHE A 421 -2.17 4.39 -38.37
N GLN A 422 -2.14 5.68 -38.06
CA GLN A 422 -0.89 6.37 -37.69
C GLN A 422 -0.22 5.73 -36.46
N LEU A 423 -1.02 5.09 -35.59
CA LEU A 423 -0.56 4.40 -34.39
C LEU A 423 -0.38 2.88 -34.58
N LYS A 424 -0.36 2.35 -35.83
CA LYS A 424 -0.29 0.91 -36.15
C LYS A 424 0.78 0.13 -35.39
N GLU A 425 1.92 0.76 -35.10
CA GLU A 425 3.04 0.13 -34.38
C GLU A 425 2.69 -0.23 -32.94
N LYS A 426 1.68 0.43 -32.36
CA LYS A 426 1.25 0.23 -30.98
C LYS A 426 0.15 -0.82 -30.81
N TRP A 427 -0.51 -1.27 -31.88
CA TRP A 427 -1.67 -2.17 -31.76
C TRP A 427 -1.75 -3.29 -32.78
N ALA A 428 -1.24 -3.09 -34.00
CA ALA A 428 -1.33 -4.13 -35.03
C ALA A 428 -0.36 -5.26 -34.72
N TRP A 429 -0.84 -6.50 -34.79
CA TRP A 429 -0.06 -7.68 -34.42
C TRP A 429 1.27 -7.77 -35.17
N ALA A 430 1.33 -7.32 -36.44
CA ALA A 430 2.56 -7.27 -37.23
C ALA A 430 3.74 -6.55 -36.55
N TYR A 431 3.45 -5.56 -35.70
CA TYR A 431 4.44 -4.79 -34.97
C TYR A 431 4.55 -5.24 -33.51
N VAL A 432 3.41 -5.41 -32.83
CA VAL A 432 3.36 -5.80 -31.41
C VAL A 432 3.97 -7.18 -31.16
N LYS A 433 3.96 -8.09 -32.14
CA LYS A 433 4.57 -9.43 -32.05
C LYS A 433 6.07 -9.44 -31.73
N LYS A 434 6.74 -8.29 -31.76
CA LYS A 434 8.16 -8.15 -31.41
C LYS A 434 8.38 -7.87 -29.92
N GLN A 435 7.31 -7.57 -29.18
CA GLN A 435 7.34 -7.13 -27.80
C GLN A 435 6.79 -8.22 -26.88
N PHE A 436 7.31 -8.28 -25.66
CA PHE A 436 6.80 -9.21 -24.66
C PHE A 436 5.51 -8.65 -24.04
N THR A 437 4.39 -9.31 -24.25
CA THR A 437 3.07 -8.89 -23.75
C THR A 437 2.45 -9.90 -22.80
N ALA A 438 3.15 -10.99 -22.46
CA ALA A 438 2.63 -12.07 -21.62
C ALA A 438 1.35 -12.74 -22.16
N GLY A 439 1.03 -12.52 -23.44
CA GLY A 439 -0.25 -12.89 -24.02
C GLY A 439 -1.42 -12.00 -23.59
N MET A 440 -1.16 -10.87 -22.91
CA MET A 440 -2.16 -9.84 -22.64
C MET A 440 -2.60 -9.22 -23.95
N ARG A 441 -3.66 -9.78 -24.52
CA ARG A 441 -4.53 -9.10 -25.46
C ARG A 441 -5.63 -8.52 -24.60
N SER A 442 -5.45 -7.27 -24.17
CA SER A 442 -6.34 -6.32 -23.47
C SER A 442 -7.85 -6.65 -23.25
N ILE A 443 -8.48 -7.47 -24.09
CA ILE A 443 -9.87 -7.93 -24.03
C ILE A 443 -10.19 -8.66 -22.72
N GLN A 444 -9.45 -9.71 -22.37
CA GLN A 444 -9.82 -10.57 -21.24
C GLN A 444 -9.71 -9.87 -19.88
N LEU A 445 -8.71 -9.00 -19.73
CA LEU A 445 -8.47 -8.25 -18.49
C LEU A 445 -9.42 -7.07 -18.34
N CYS A 446 -9.58 -6.25 -19.38
CA CYS A 446 -10.46 -5.09 -19.31
C CYS A 446 -11.93 -5.51 -19.24
N GLU A 447 -12.37 -6.57 -19.94
CA GLU A 447 -13.76 -7.00 -19.89
C GLU A 447 -14.15 -7.58 -18.52
N SER A 448 -13.34 -8.51 -17.99
CA SER A 448 -13.58 -9.10 -16.66
C SER A 448 -13.50 -8.03 -15.56
N PHE A 449 -12.52 -7.13 -15.61
CA PHE A 449 -12.41 -6.03 -14.65
C PHE A 449 -13.58 -5.06 -14.78
N ASN A 450 -13.97 -4.71 -16.00
CA ASN A 450 -15.10 -3.82 -16.24
C ASN A 450 -16.41 -4.39 -15.71
N VAL A 451 -16.66 -5.69 -15.90
CA VAL A 451 -17.87 -6.34 -15.39
C VAL A 451 -17.87 -6.35 -13.86
N GLU A 452 -16.76 -6.76 -13.25
CA GLU A 452 -16.63 -6.81 -11.79
C GLU A 452 -16.80 -5.42 -11.16
N MET A 453 -16.13 -4.41 -11.73
CA MET A 453 -16.18 -3.03 -11.26
C MET A 453 -17.54 -2.38 -11.48
N LYS A 454 -18.19 -2.57 -12.65
CA LYS A 454 -19.55 -2.03 -12.91
C LYS A 454 -20.60 -2.60 -11.98
N ASN A 455 -20.45 -3.86 -11.56
CA ASN A 455 -21.37 -4.50 -10.62
C ASN A 455 -21.25 -3.92 -9.20
N HIS A 456 -20.05 -3.49 -8.81
CA HIS A 456 -19.73 -3.07 -7.44
C HIS A 456 -19.62 -1.55 -7.24
N LEU A 457 -19.38 -0.78 -8.31
CA LEU A 457 -19.14 0.66 -8.24
C LEU A 457 -20.21 1.42 -9.05
N LYS A 458 -21.36 1.66 -8.42
CA LYS A 458 -22.41 2.53 -8.97
C LYS A 458 -22.03 3.99 -8.78
N SER A 459 -22.48 4.87 -9.68
CA SER A 459 -22.15 6.31 -9.72
C SER A 459 -22.57 7.13 -8.49
N ASP A 460 -23.39 6.56 -7.60
CA ASP A 460 -23.98 7.26 -6.46
C ASP A 460 -23.26 6.99 -5.13
N LEU A 461 -22.16 6.22 -5.14
CA LEU A 461 -21.40 5.89 -3.93
C LEU A 461 -20.62 7.11 -3.42
N ASN A 462 -20.62 7.30 -2.09
CA ASN A 462 -19.68 8.23 -1.45
C ASN A 462 -18.27 7.62 -1.42
N LEU A 463 -17.24 8.43 -1.16
CA LEU A 463 -15.84 7.96 -1.20
C LEU A 463 -15.57 6.79 -0.23
N VAL A 464 -16.14 6.78 0.97
CA VAL A 464 -15.92 5.70 1.95
C VAL A 464 -16.52 4.38 1.47
N GLN A 465 -17.73 4.43 0.91
CA GLN A 465 -18.37 3.28 0.28
C GLN A 465 -17.56 2.81 -0.92
N PHE A 466 -17.05 3.73 -1.75
CA PHE A 466 -16.18 3.41 -2.87
C PHE A 466 -14.96 2.59 -2.43
N PHE A 467 -14.19 3.02 -1.42
CA PHE A 467 -13.02 2.28 -0.93
C PHE A 467 -13.40 0.91 -0.36
N THR A 468 -14.51 0.84 0.38
CA THR A 468 -15.01 -0.45 0.91
C THR A 468 -15.35 -1.42 -0.21
N HIS A 469 -15.99 -0.94 -1.29
CA HIS A 469 -16.32 -1.77 -2.44
C HIS A 469 -15.09 -2.14 -3.26
N PHE A 470 -14.15 -1.21 -3.45
CA PHE A 470 -12.88 -1.46 -4.13
C PHE A 470 -12.06 -2.54 -3.40
N GLU A 471 -11.92 -2.44 -2.07
CA GLU A 471 -11.24 -3.46 -1.26
C GLU A 471 -11.92 -4.83 -1.38
N ARG A 472 -13.26 -4.88 -1.42
CA ARG A 472 -13.98 -6.15 -1.65
C ARG A 472 -13.67 -6.77 -3.01
N VAL A 473 -13.62 -5.98 -4.08
CA VAL A 473 -13.26 -6.46 -5.42
C VAL A 473 -11.83 -6.99 -5.43
N VAL A 474 -10.88 -6.23 -4.89
CA VAL A 474 -9.47 -6.65 -4.79
C VAL A 474 -9.33 -7.94 -3.97
N ASN A 475 -10.04 -8.07 -2.86
CA ASN A 475 -10.02 -9.29 -2.05
C ASN A 475 -10.67 -10.48 -2.78
N GLY A 476 -11.71 -10.26 -3.58
CA GLY A 476 -12.28 -11.28 -4.46
C GLY A 476 -11.26 -11.83 -5.46
N ILE A 477 -10.51 -10.93 -6.12
CA ILE A 477 -9.43 -11.29 -7.05
C ILE A 477 -8.36 -12.14 -6.33
N ARG A 478 -7.94 -11.73 -5.13
CA ARG A 478 -6.94 -12.46 -4.31
C ARG A 478 -7.43 -13.84 -3.85
N ASN A 479 -8.71 -13.96 -3.52
CA ASN A 479 -9.30 -15.23 -3.14
C ASN A 479 -9.29 -16.20 -4.33
N ASN A 480 -9.62 -15.73 -5.53
CA ASN A 480 -9.58 -16.55 -6.75
C ASN A 480 -8.15 -17.02 -7.08
N GLU A 481 -7.13 -16.18 -6.85
CA GLU A 481 -5.72 -16.59 -6.97
C GLU A 481 -5.36 -17.64 -5.92
N SER A 482 -5.76 -17.44 -4.66
CA SER A 482 -5.47 -18.37 -3.57
C SER A 482 -6.10 -19.75 -3.80
N GLU A 483 -7.33 -19.78 -4.34
CA GLU A 483 -8.02 -21.00 -4.74
C GLU A 483 -7.28 -21.71 -5.88
N ALA A 484 -6.87 -20.97 -6.92
CA ALA A 484 -6.08 -21.52 -8.02
C ALA A 484 -4.70 -22.07 -7.58
N ASP A 485 -4.03 -21.39 -6.64
CA ASP A 485 -2.78 -21.86 -6.04
C ASP A 485 -2.98 -23.14 -5.22
N TYR A 486 -4.06 -23.21 -4.44
CA TYR A 486 -4.42 -24.41 -3.69
C TYR A 486 -4.70 -25.59 -4.63
N GLU A 487 -5.56 -25.40 -5.63
CA GLU A 487 -5.90 -26.42 -6.64
C GLU A 487 -4.65 -26.88 -7.41
N SER A 488 -3.79 -25.95 -7.81
CA SER A 488 -2.56 -26.27 -8.53
C SER A 488 -1.60 -27.16 -7.72
N ARG A 489 -1.59 -27.04 -6.39
CA ARG A 489 -0.72 -27.85 -5.51
C ARG A 489 -1.37 -29.16 -5.10
N HIS A 490 -2.69 -29.21 -5.05
CA HIS A 490 -3.44 -30.37 -4.61
C HIS A 490 -3.77 -31.33 -5.75
N GLU A 491 -4.13 -30.81 -6.93
CA GLU A 491 -4.48 -31.62 -8.09
C GLU A 491 -3.25 -32.11 -8.86
N LEU A 492 -3.31 -33.36 -9.31
CA LEU A 492 -2.34 -33.87 -10.28
C LEU A 492 -2.56 -33.18 -11.65
N PRO A 493 -1.49 -32.82 -12.37
CA PRO A 493 -1.60 -32.20 -13.69
C PRO A 493 -2.43 -33.07 -14.65
N LYS A 494 -3.46 -32.47 -15.26
CA LYS A 494 -4.32 -33.13 -16.25
C LYS A 494 -3.60 -33.19 -17.61
N LEU A 495 -2.78 -34.24 -17.77
CA LEU A 495 -2.02 -34.48 -18.99
C LEU A 495 -2.86 -35.14 -20.08
N LYS A 496 -2.97 -34.51 -21.26
CA LYS A 496 -3.60 -35.09 -22.46
C LYS A 496 -2.82 -36.31 -22.95
N MET A 497 -1.47 -36.29 -22.85
CA MET A 497 -0.60 -37.43 -23.21
C MET A 497 0.42 -37.77 -22.11
N ARG A 498 0.10 -38.74 -21.25
CA ARG A 498 0.88 -39.08 -20.04
C ARG A 498 2.30 -39.63 -20.27
N ARG A 499 2.60 -40.15 -21.47
CA ARG A 499 3.91 -40.77 -21.79
C ARG A 499 4.91 -39.80 -22.41
N VAL A 500 4.48 -38.58 -22.71
CA VAL A 500 5.34 -37.56 -23.32
C VAL A 500 6.15 -36.86 -22.24
N ARG A 501 7.48 -37.01 -22.27
CA ARG A 501 8.37 -36.44 -21.25
C ARG A 501 8.26 -34.91 -21.14
N MET A 502 8.13 -34.21 -22.26
CA MET A 502 8.01 -32.75 -22.29
C MET A 502 6.72 -32.27 -21.60
N LEU A 503 5.58 -32.95 -21.83
CA LEU A 503 4.32 -32.65 -21.14
C LEU A 503 4.37 -33.00 -19.66
N VAL A 504 5.01 -34.10 -19.28
CA VAL A 504 5.23 -34.45 -17.86
C VAL A 504 6.05 -33.37 -17.16
N GLN A 505 7.13 -32.91 -17.79
CA GLN A 505 7.93 -31.80 -17.28
C GLN A 505 7.10 -30.51 -17.17
N ALA A 506 6.38 -30.14 -18.23
CA ALA A 506 5.50 -28.97 -18.24
C ALA A 506 4.47 -29.04 -17.10
N GLY A 507 3.84 -30.20 -16.89
CA GLY A 507 2.84 -30.40 -15.85
C GLY A 507 3.40 -30.26 -14.43
N ASN A 508 4.66 -30.61 -14.22
CA ASN A 508 5.31 -30.44 -12.92
C ASN A 508 5.74 -28.99 -12.64
N ILE A 509 5.97 -28.19 -13.68
CA ILE A 509 6.56 -26.85 -13.57
C ILE A 509 5.49 -25.76 -13.66
N TYR A 510 4.58 -25.87 -14.62
CA TYR A 510 3.59 -24.85 -14.92
C TYR A 510 2.33 -24.99 -14.07
N THR A 511 1.66 -23.86 -13.89
CA THR A 511 0.29 -23.82 -13.37
C THR A 511 -0.68 -24.51 -14.34
N PRO A 512 -1.87 -24.94 -13.88
CA PRO A 512 -2.83 -25.64 -14.74
C PRO A 512 -3.19 -24.87 -16.01
N LYS A 513 -3.37 -23.54 -15.92
CA LYS A 513 -3.76 -22.72 -17.08
C LYS A 513 -2.64 -22.61 -18.13
N ILE A 514 -1.40 -22.43 -17.68
CA ILE A 514 -0.24 -22.40 -18.59
C ILE A 514 0.01 -23.79 -19.20
N LEU A 515 -0.18 -24.85 -18.42
CA LEU A 515 -0.08 -26.22 -18.94
C LEU A 515 -1.12 -26.47 -20.04
N GLU A 516 -2.34 -25.96 -19.89
CA GLU A 516 -3.38 -26.05 -20.92
C GLU A 516 -2.92 -25.39 -22.23
N GLU A 517 -2.46 -24.13 -22.18
CA GLU A 517 -1.94 -23.42 -23.37
C GLU A 517 -0.75 -24.16 -24.00
N PHE A 518 0.17 -24.70 -23.18
CA PHE A 518 1.30 -25.48 -23.69
C PHE A 518 0.85 -26.80 -24.33
N GLN A 519 -0.18 -27.46 -23.78
CA GLN A 519 -0.74 -28.69 -24.35
C GLN A 519 -1.45 -28.46 -25.68
N GLU A 520 -2.11 -27.33 -25.87
CA GLU A 520 -2.71 -26.94 -27.15
C GLU A 520 -1.63 -26.82 -28.23
N GLU A 521 -0.53 -26.09 -27.95
CA GLU A 521 0.62 -26.02 -28.87
C GLU A 521 1.25 -27.40 -29.11
N TYR A 522 1.26 -28.25 -28.08
CA TYR A 522 1.76 -29.62 -28.18
C TYR A 522 0.83 -30.55 -28.99
N GLU A 523 -0.46 -30.27 -29.09
CA GLU A 523 -1.35 -31.04 -29.97
C GLU A 523 -1.20 -30.57 -31.41
N GLU A 524 -1.15 -29.26 -31.61
CA GLU A 524 -1.01 -28.67 -32.94
C GLU A 524 0.31 -29.05 -33.61
N TYR A 525 1.43 -29.17 -32.88
CA TYR A 525 2.70 -29.55 -33.54
C TYR A 525 2.65 -30.94 -34.18
N GLN A 526 1.77 -31.84 -33.73
CA GLN A 526 1.60 -33.16 -34.34
C GLN A 526 1.02 -33.06 -35.74
N GLY A 527 0.16 -32.06 -35.97
CA GLY A 527 -0.41 -31.72 -37.28
C GLY A 527 0.54 -30.93 -38.19
N THR A 528 1.76 -30.60 -37.76
CA THR A 528 2.71 -29.85 -38.59
C THR A 528 3.54 -30.76 -39.51
N CYS A 529 3.82 -30.26 -40.71
CA CYS A 529 4.84 -30.77 -41.62
C CYS A 529 6.11 -29.92 -41.51
N ILE A 530 7.27 -30.53 -41.75
CA ILE A 530 8.57 -29.86 -41.66
C ILE A 530 9.43 -30.16 -42.89
N LYS A 531 10.04 -29.14 -43.47
CA LYS A 531 11.04 -29.23 -44.54
C LYS A 531 12.36 -28.65 -44.02
N ASN A 532 13.44 -29.39 -44.13
CA ASN A 532 14.78 -28.89 -43.82
C ASN A 532 15.36 -28.23 -45.07
N LEU A 533 15.73 -26.95 -44.98
CA LEU A 533 16.31 -26.22 -46.11
C LEU A 533 17.84 -26.25 -46.11
N LYS A 534 18.45 -25.96 -44.94
CA LYS A 534 19.91 -25.84 -44.71
C LYS A 534 20.20 -26.21 -43.24
N GLU A 535 21.45 -26.51 -42.90
CA GLU A 535 21.84 -26.84 -41.51
C GLU A 535 21.28 -25.84 -40.50
N GLY A 536 20.32 -26.29 -39.68
CA GLY A 536 19.66 -25.49 -38.65
C GLY A 536 18.51 -24.59 -39.13
N LEU A 537 18.13 -24.60 -40.41
CA LEU A 537 17.03 -23.82 -40.96
C LEU A 537 15.88 -24.71 -41.45
N TYR A 538 14.72 -24.55 -40.84
CA TYR A 538 13.54 -25.35 -41.08
C TYR A 538 12.36 -24.50 -41.54
N VAL A 539 11.52 -25.07 -42.39
CA VAL A 539 10.20 -24.56 -42.74
C VAL A 539 9.17 -25.47 -42.11
N VAL A 540 8.28 -24.92 -41.29
CA VAL A 540 7.19 -25.66 -40.66
C VAL A 540 5.85 -25.14 -41.19
N THR A 541 4.93 -26.04 -41.51
CA THR A 541 3.59 -25.73 -42.05
C THR A 541 2.54 -26.50 -41.27
N ASN A 542 1.44 -25.84 -40.90
CA ASN A 542 0.28 -26.54 -40.35
C ASN A 542 -0.52 -27.21 -41.48
N TYR A 543 -1.07 -28.40 -41.23
CA TYR A 543 -1.89 -29.11 -42.22
C TYR A 543 -3.14 -28.28 -42.61
N ASP A 544 -3.73 -27.59 -41.64
CA ASP A 544 -4.97 -26.82 -41.82
C ASP A 544 -4.73 -25.37 -42.27
N ASN A 545 -3.51 -24.86 -42.09
CA ASN A 545 -3.16 -23.49 -42.39
C ASN A 545 -1.92 -23.49 -43.29
N SER A 546 -2.09 -23.17 -44.56
CA SER A 546 -1.05 -23.25 -45.60
C SER A 546 0.12 -22.28 -45.41
N LYS A 547 0.13 -21.50 -44.32
CA LYS A 547 1.17 -20.51 -44.04
C LYS A 547 2.44 -21.21 -43.56
N GLU A 548 3.49 -21.12 -44.37
CA GLU A 548 4.81 -21.61 -44.03
C GLU A 548 5.48 -20.69 -42.98
N ARG A 549 6.22 -21.28 -42.04
CA ARG A 549 6.93 -20.57 -40.97
C ARG A 549 8.39 -20.95 -40.95
N MET A 550 9.25 -19.93 -40.93
CA MET A 550 10.67 -20.13 -40.76
C MET A 550 11.01 -20.38 -39.29
N VAL A 551 11.80 -21.44 -39.04
CA VAL A 551 12.30 -21.77 -37.70
C VAL A 551 13.80 -22.06 -37.78
N ILE A 552 14.56 -21.36 -36.95
CA ILE A 552 16.01 -21.53 -36.82
C ILE A 552 16.26 -22.38 -35.59
N GLY A 553 16.88 -23.55 -35.75
CA GLY A 553 17.25 -24.46 -34.68
C GLY A 553 18.76 -24.64 -34.58
N ASN A 554 19.31 -24.49 -33.38
CA ASN A 554 20.72 -24.73 -33.07
C ASN A 554 20.83 -25.88 -32.07
N LEU A 555 21.39 -27.01 -32.51
CA LEU A 555 21.54 -28.22 -31.69
C LEU A 555 22.49 -28.03 -30.52
N VAL A 556 23.58 -27.27 -30.70
CA VAL A 556 24.60 -27.08 -29.67
C VAL A 556 24.02 -26.33 -28.48
N ASP A 557 23.31 -25.24 -28.76
CA ASP A 557 22.71 -24.38 -27.74
C ASP A 557 21.32 -24.85 -27.29
N GLN A 558 20.75 -25.87 -27.96
CA GLN A 558 19.36 -26.31 -27.81
C GLN A 558 18.35 -25.16 -27.95
N LYS A 559 18.65 -24.21 -28.84
CA LYS A 559 17.85 -23.01 -29.08
C LYS A 559 17.05 -23.14 -30.36
N VAL A 560 15.81 -22.67 -30.31
CA VAL A 560 14.90 -22.51 -31.43
C VAL A 560 14.35 -21.08 -31.47
N ALA A 561 14.35 -20.47 -32.64
CA ALA A 561 13.73 -19.16 -32.88
C ALA A 561 12.73 -19.31 -34.03
N CYS A 562 11.48 -18.97 -33.77
CA CYS A 562 10.41 -19.06 -34.76
C CYS A 562 9.97 -17.67 -35.19
N GLU A 563 9.70 -17.51 -36.48
CA GLU A 563 9.18 -16.28 -37.08
C GLU A 563 7.83 -15.82 -36.48
N CYS A 564 7.02 -16.73 -35.93
CA CYS A 564 5.76 -16.37 -35.28
C CYS A 564 5.96 -15.65 -33.92
N ARG A 565 7.16 -15.73 -33.34
CA ARG A 565 7.56 -15.06 -32.09
C ARG A 565 6.68 -15.33 -30.87
N LYS A 566 5.98 -16.47 -30.82
CA LYS A 566 5.07 -16.79 -29.71
C LYS A 566 5.80 -16.86 -28.36
N PHE A 567 7.03 -17.39 -28.33
CA PHE A 567 7.81 -17.42 -27.10
C PHE A 567 8.22 -16.02 -26.65
N GLU A 568 8.67 -15.18 -27.57
CA GLU A 568 9.10 -13.80 -27.31
C GLU A 568 7.94 -12.90 -26.86
N THR A 569 6.72 -13.23 -27.26
CA THR A 569 5.51 -12.45 -26.94
C THR A 569 4.77 -12.97 -25.70
N HIS A 570 4.59 -14.29 -25.60
CA HIS A 570 3.78 -14.94 -24.57
C HIS A 570 4.62 -15.69 -23.52
N GLY A 571 5.87 -16.04 -23.83
CA GLY A 571 6.71 -16.85 -22.95
C GLY A 571 6.48 -18.36 -23.04
N ILE A 572 5.75 -18.81 -24.07
CA ILE A 572 5.41 -20.21 -24.30
C ILE A 572 5.85 -20.60 -25.71
N LEU A 573 6.50 -21.75 -25.86
CA LEU A 573 6.95 -22.27 -27.15
C LEU A 573 5.76 -22.55 -28.07
N CYS A 574 5.85 -22.13 -29.34
CA CYS A 574 4.84 -22.46 -30.35
C CYS A 574 4.99 -23.89 -30.88
N ASN A 575 3.93 -24.40 -31.47
CA ASN A 575 3.86 -25.65 -32.23
C ASN A 575 5.02 -25.77 -33.26
N HIS A 576 5.41 -24.71 -33.96
CA HIS A 576 6.51 -24.71 -34.92
C HIS A 576 7.87 -24.95 -34.25
N ALA A 577 8.11 -24.29 -33.12
CA ALA A 577 9.34 -24.45 -32.34
C ALA A 577 9.39 -25.86 -31.71
N LEU A 578 8.26 -26.36 -31.20
CA LEU A 578 8.13 -27.72 -30.67
C LEU A 578 8.43 -28.78 -31.75
N LYS A 579 7.97 -28.59 -32.99
CA LYS A 579 8.29 -29.48 -34.11
C LYS A 579 9.79 -29.56 -34.39
N VAL A 580 10.48 -28.42 -34.36
CA VAL A 580 11.93 -28.38 -34.58
C VAL A 580 12.67 -29.02 -33.42
N LEU A 581 12.27 -28.76 -32.16
CA LEU A 581 12.85 -29.44 -31.00
C LEU A 581 12.69 -30.97 -31.09
N ASP A 582 11.54 -31.46 -31.55
CA ASP A 582 11.30 -32.89 -31.74
C ASP A 582 12.24 -33.50 -32.79
N VAL A 583 12.45 -32.81 -33.92
CA VAL A 583 13.43 -33.21 -34.97
C VAL A 583 14.87 -33.17 -34.46
N MET A 584 15.20 -32.21 -33.60
CA MET A 584 16.49 -32.13 -32.91
C MET A 584 16.65 -33.19 -31.79
N ASN A 585 15.65 -34.05 -31.60
CA ASN A 585 15.59 -35.08 -30.55
C ASN A 585 15.66 -34.53 -29.12
N ILE A 586 15.18 -33.31 -28.91
CA ILE A 586 15.06 -32.67 -27.59
C ILE A 586 13.69 -33.03 -27.01
N LYS A 587 13.67 -33.85 -25.96
CA LYS A 587 12.43 -34.42 -25.37
C LYS A 587 11.98 -33.74 -24.08
N LEU A 588 12.71 -32.72 -23.65
CA LEU A 588 12.42 -31.88 -22.48
C LEU A 588 12.47 -30.43 -22.91
N ILE A 589 11.69 -29.56 -22.28
CA ILE A 589 11.76 -28.11 -22.46
C ILE A 589 13.14 -27.65 -21.99
N PRO A 590 13.95 -27.05 -22.88
CA PRO A 590 15.23 -26.45 -22.46
C PRO A 590 14.98 -25.36 -21.41
N HIS A 591 15.85 -25.29 -20.41
CA HIS A 591 15.62 -24.42 -19.24
C HIS A 591 15.42 -22.94 -19.60
N HIS A 592 16.07 -22.44 -20.65
CA HIS A 592 15.94 -21.05 -21.09
C HIS A 592 14.57 -20.71 -21.73
N TYR A 593 13.75 -21.73 -22.03
CA TYR A 593 12.36 -21.57 -22.45
C TYR A 593 11.35 -21.71 -21.31
N ILE A 594 11.81 -21.91 -20.07
CA ILE A 594 10.96 -21.94 -18.88
C ILE A 594 11.00 -20.56 -18.25
N MET A 595 9.92 -19.79 -18.42
CA MET A 595 9.79 -18.49 -17.78
C MET A 595 9.33 -18.64 -16.34
N LYS A 596 10.11 -18.10 -15.39
CA LYS A 596 9.80 -18.16 -13.95
C LYS A 596 8.38 -17.72 -13.62
N ARG A 597 7.90 -16.64 -14.27
CA ARG A 597 6.54 -16.10 -14.06
C ARG A 597 5.41 -17.08 -14.35
N TRP A 598 5.63 -18.11 -15.15
CA TRP A 598 4.61 -19.09 -15.53
C TRP A 598 4.65 -20.37 -14.68
N THR A 599 5.62 -20.44 -13.77
CA THR A 599 5.81 -21.61 -12.92
C THR A 599 4.93 -21.56 -11.68
N ARG A 600 4.67 -22.73 -11.08
CA ARG A 600 4.03 -22.84 -9.74
C ARG A 600 4.85 -22.16 -8.65
N ASP A 601 6.15 -22.04 -8.88
CA ASP A 601 7.14 -21.47 -7.98
C ASP A 601 7.47 -20.01 -8.36
N ALA A 602 6.60 -19.32 -9.11
CA ALA A 602 6.83 -17.94 -9.55
C ALA A 602 7.23 -16.99 -8.41
N ARG A 603 6.63 -17.19 -7.23
CA ARG A 603 6.88 -16.43 -6.01
C ARG A 603 8.04 -16.96 -5.14
N LEU A 604 8.60 -18.13 -5.44
CA LEU A 604 9.70 -18.72 -4.67
C LEU A 604 11.08 -18.27 -5.21
N GLY A 605 11.98 -17.90 -4.29
CA GLY A 605 13.39 -17.63 -4.61
C GLY A 605 13.66 -16.38 -5.45
N SER A 606 13.20 -15.20 -5.03
CA SER A 606 13.72 -13.93 -5.57
C SER A 606 15.19 -13.77 -5.12
N ASN A 607 16.11 -14.44 -5.81
CA ASN A 607 17.56 -14.32 -5.67
C ASN A 607 18.04 -13.01 -6.32
N ARG A 608 17.60 -11.86 -5.78
CA ARG A 608 18.42 -10.65 -5.86
C ARG A 608 19.20 -10.58 -4.55
N ASP A 609 20.41 -11.14 -4.58
CA ASP A 609 21.41 -11.05 -3.53
C ASP A 609 21.63 -9.58 -3.09
N TRP A 610 21.05 -9.18 -1.96
CA TRP A 610 21.44 -8.00 -1.20
C TRP A 610 21.58 -8.39 0.27
N LYS A 611 22.82 -8.66 0.66
CA LYS A 611 23.23 -8.98 2.03
C LYS A 611 22.96 -7.78 2.94
N ARG A 612 21.76 -7.71 3.56
CA ARG A 612 21.46 -7.13 4.89
C ARG A 612 19.97 -7.17 5.29
N GLN A 613 19.03 -7.42 4.38
CA GLN A 613 17.58 -7.51 4.71
C GLN A 613 17.05 -8.93 4.93
N HIS A 614 17.83 -9.97 4.61
CA HIS A 614 17.39 -11.37 4.67
C HIS A 614 17.18 -11.91 6.10
N VAL A 615 17.67 -11.22 7.12
CA VAL A 615 17.37 -11.59 8.52
C VAL A 615 15.92 -11.25 8.87
N GLU A 616 15.34 -10.21 8.27
CA GLU A 616 14.00 -9.72 8.64
C GLU A 616 12.87 -10.42 7.88
N LEU A 617 13.11 -10.79 6.61
CA LEU A 617 12.16 -11.55 5.77
C LEU A 617 11.96 -13.00 6.26
N ASP A 618 13.04 -13.65 6.69
CA ASP A 618 12.98 -15.01 7.24
C ASP A 618 12.30 -15.01 8.62
N ILE A 619 12.46 -13.95 9.42
CA ILE A 619 11.73 -13.77 10.69
C ILE A 619 10.21 -13.65 10.45
N LYS A 620 9.77 -12.89 9.43
CA LYS A 620 8.34 -12.70 9.12
C LYS A 620 7.66 -13.95 8.57
N ALA A 621 8.32 -14.68 7.67
CA ALA A 621 7.79 -15.95 7.17
C ALA A 621 7.68 -17.01 8.29
N ASN A 622 8.70 -17.10 9.15
CA ASN A 622 8.68 -17.98 10.32
C ASN A 622 7.65 -17.55 11.37
N PHE A 623 7.42 -16.25 11.54
CA PHE A 623 6.37 -15.71 12.41
C PHE A 623 4.99 -16.10 11.92
N MET A 624 4.69 -15.85 10.64
CA MET A 624 3.39 -16.21 10.03
C MET A 624 3.13 -17.72 10.09
N MET A 625 4.16 -18.56 9.85
CA MET A 625 4.06 -20.01 9.99
C MET A 625 3.71 -20.42 11.43
N ARG A 626 4.39 -19.87 12.44
CA ARG A 626 4.11 -20.18 13.86
C ARG A 626 2.71 -19.71 14.28
N CYS A 627 2.28 -18.53 13.84
CA CYS A 627 0.92 -18.05 14.09
C CYS A 627 -0.13 -18.97 13.45
N SER A 628 0.09 -19.42 12.21
CA SER A 628 -0.83 -20.33 11.52
C SER A 628 -0.99 -21.68 12.22
N GLU A 629 0.06 -22.16 12.91
CA GLU A 629 0.02 -23.40 13.68
C GLU A 629 -0.64 -23.21 15.07
N LEU A 630 -0.33 -22.09 15.75
CA LEU A 630 -0.76 -21.84 17.13
C LEU A 630 -2.22 -21.39 17.23
N CYS A 631 -2.69 -20.54 16.31
CA CYS A 631 -4.04 -19.97 16.37
C CYS A 631 -5.15 -21.03 16.44
N PRO A 632 -5.17 -22.07 15.57
CA PRO A 632 -6.20 -23.10 15.64
C PRO A 632 -6.18 -23.92 16.94
N ARG A 633 -5.01 -24.09 17.56
CA ARG A 633 -4.86 -24.79 18.85
C ARG A 633 -5.39 -23.95 20.00
N MET A 634 -5.07 -22.66 20.01
CA MET A 634 -5.52 -21.73 21.04
C MET A 634 -7.05 -21.53 20.99
N VAL A 635 -7.62 -21.36 19.79
CA VAL A 635 -9.08 -21.27 19.61
C VAL A 635 -9.81 -22.50 20.15
N LYS A 636 -9.27 -23.72 19.93
CA LYS A 636 -9.84 -24.94 20.50
C LYS A 636 -9.76 -24.97 22.03
N LEU A 637 -8.68 -24.46 22.61
CA LEU A 637 -8.49 -24.42 24.06
C LEU A 637 -9.41 -23.39 24.72
N ILE A 638 -9.53 -22.19 24.14
CA ILE A 638 -10.46 -21.13 24.58
C ILE A 638 -11.89 -21.67 24.54
N ASN A 639 -12.32 -22.27 23.43
CA ASN A 639 -13.66 -22.86 23.32
C ASN A 639 -13.94 -23.97 24.35
N LYS A 640 -12.90 -24.63 24.88
CA LYS A 640 -13.04 -25.64 25.92
C LYS A 640 -13.10 -25.01 27.32
N ALA A 641 -12.32 -23.97 27.56
CA ALA A 641 -12.25 -23.25 28.83
C ALA A 641 -13.45 -22.31 29.05
N SER A 642 -14.06 -21.78 27.99
CA SER A 642 -15.25 -20.93 28.11
C SER A 642 -16.53 -21.69 28.52
N LYS A 643 -16.44 -23.01 28.78
CA LYS A 643 -17.59 -23.85 29.14
C LYS A 643 -17.95 -23.77 30.63
N SER A 644 -17.04 -23.35 31.50
CA SER A 644 -17.32 -23.14 32.92
C SER A 644 -16.51 -21.96 33.47
N HIS A 645 -17.00 -21.34 34.53
CA HIS A 645 -16.32 -20.20 35.15
C HIS A 645 -14.95 -20.60 35.73
N GLU A 646 -14.85 -21.80 36.31
CA GLU A 646 -13.60 -22.32 36.89
C GLU A 646 -12.53 -22.57 35.82
N THR A 647 -12.94 -23.11 34.66
CA THR A 647 -12.02 -23.41 33.56
C THR A 647 -11.59 -22.16 32.80
N TYR A 648 -12.47 -21.16 32.70
CA TYR A 648 -12.15 -19.82 32.22
C TYR A 648 -11.13 -19.12 33.15
N ALA A 649 -11.42 -19.06 34.46
CA ALA A 649 -10.55 -18.39 35.43
C ALA A 649 -9.16 -19.03 35.49
N PHE A 650 -9.09 -20.36 35.39
CA PHE A 650 -7.84 -21.09 35.25
C PHE A 650 -7.07 -20.70 33.98
N LEU A 651 -7.74 -20.67 32.82
CA LEU A 651 -7.08 -20.32 31.56
C LEU A 651 -6.63 -18.85 31.53
N SER A 652 -7.41 -17.91 32.07
CA SER A 652 -7.01 -16.50 32.19
C SER A 652 -5.75 -16.34 33.03
N LYS A 653 -5.66 -17.00 34.19
CA LYS A 653 -4.46 -16.92 35.03
C LYS A 653 -3.24 -17.52 34.34
N VAL A 654 -3.40 -18.64 33.65
CA VAL A 654 -2.34 -19.23 32.84
C VAL A 654 -1.92 -18.31 31.70
N TYR A 655 -2.88 -17.60 31.07
CA TYR A 655 -2.59 -16.65 30.00
C TYR A 655 -1.74 -15.48 30.53
N GLU A 656 -2.12 -14.86 31.64
CA GLU A 656 -1.36 -13.76 32.27
C GLU A 656 0.05 -14.19 32.71
N GLU A 657 0.21 -15.39 33.28
CA GLU A 657 1.52 -15.91 33.66
C GLU A 657 2.38 -16.23 32.43
N THR A 658 1.78 -16.76 31.37
CA THR A 658 2.49 -17.10 30.13
C THR A 658 2.91 -15.85 29.37
N ASP A 659 2.07 -14.82 29.34
CA ASP A 659 2.33 -13.53 28.68
C ASP A 659 3.58 -12.87 29.30
N LYS A 660 3.65 -12.83 30.64
CA LYS A 660 4.83 -12.36 31.38
C LYS A 660 6.10 -13.15 31.06
N ILE A 661 6.00 -14.49 30.97
CA ILE A 661 7.15 -15.35 30.62
C ILE A 661 7.61 -15.07 29.18
N ILE A 662 6.68 -14.83 28.26
CA ILE A 662 6.99 -14.53 26.86
C ILE A 662 7.68 -13.16 26.75
N ASP A 663 7.18 -12.14 27.45
CA ASP A 663 7.80 -10.81 27.49
C ASP A 663 9.24 -10.88 28.05
N ASP A 664 9.46 -11.64 29.13
CA ASP A 664 10.79 -11.88 29.68
C ASP A 664 11.73 -12.60 28.70
N MET A 665 11.21 -13.55 27.92
CA MET A 665 11.98 -14.25 26.88
C MET A 665 12.33 -13.32 25.71
N LEU A 666 11.45 -12.40 25.36
CA LEU A 666 11.69 -11.42 24.29
C LEU A 666 12.68 -10.34 24.73
N ALA A 667 12.60 -9.87 25.97
CA ALA A 667 13.51 -8.89 26.56
C ALA A 667 14.96 -9.41 26.66
N LYS A 668 15.17 -10.70 26.95
CA LYS A 668 16.50 -11.32 27.04
C LYS A 668 17.25 -11.45 25.71
N LYS A 669 16.58 -11.35 24.55
CA LYS A 669 17.24 -11.43 23.23
C LYS A 669 18.00 -10.17 22.81
N PHE A 670 17.84 -9.05 23.52
CA PHE A 670 18.45 -7.76 23.15
C PHE A 670 19.78 -7.43 23.85
N VAL A 671 20.27 -8.27 24.76
CA VAL A 671 21.54 -8.06 25.47
C VAL A 671 22.49 -9.24 25.25
N GLY A 672 23.46 -9.06 24.34
CA GLY A 672 24.68 -9.87 24.27
C GLY A 672 24.56 -11.20 23.53
N GLY A 673 25.27 -11.31 22.41
CA GLY A 673 25.43 -12.57 21.68
C GLY A 673 26.35 -13.54 22.41
N GLU A 674 25.79 -14.40 23.25
CA GLU A 674 26.36 -15.70 23.63
C GLU A 674 25.24 -16.76 23.64
N SER A 675 25.56 -17.96 23.15
CA SER A 675 24.64 -19.10 23.10
C SER A 675 24.25 -19.56 24.51
N LEU A 676 22.96 -19.74 24.78
CA LEU A 676 22.48 -20.33 26.03
C LEU A 676 21.50 -21.47 25.79
N GLU A 677 21.77 -22.57 26.51
CA GLU A 677 21.04 -23.83 26.58
C GLU A 677 19.55 -23.65 26.88
N LEU A 678 18.73 -24.63 26.45
CA LEU A 678 17.29 -24.66 26.72
C LEU A 678 16.99 -24.55 28.22
N CYS A 679 16.56 -23.37 28.67
CA CYS A 679 15.90 -23.23 29.97
C CYS A 679 14.53 -23.91 29.90
N HIS A 680 14.38 -25.04 30.61
CA HIS A 680 13.08 -25.60 30.94
C HIS A 680 12.33 -24.60 31.84
N ALA A 681 11.42 -23.81 31.26
CA ALA A 681 10.48 -23.00 32.03
C ALA A 681 9.31 -23.90 32.47
N SER A 682 9.22 -24.17 33.77
CA SER A 682 8.07 -24.85 34.39
C SER A 682 7.11 -23.82 34.98
N VAL A 683 5.88 -23.77 34.48
CA VAL A 683 4.78 -23.00 35.11
C VAL A 683 4.46 -23.65 36.46
N SER A 684 4.75 -22.94 37.54
CA SER A 684 4.49 -23.39 38.91
C SER A 684 3.29 -22.62 39.45
N ILE A 685 2.09 -23.17 39.32
CA ILE A 685 0.88 -22.56 39.88
C ILE A 685 0.89 -22.81 41.39
N GLY A 686 1.21 -21.77 42.16
CA GLY A 686 1.06 -21.78 43.61
C GLY A 686 -0.43 -21.75 43.98
N ASN A 687 -0.92 -22.81 44.65
CA ASN A 687 -2.19 -22.74 45.35
C ASN A 687 -2.00 -21.91 46.62
N GLU A 688 -2.55 -20.71 46.65
CA GLU A 688 -2.74 -19.98 47.91
C GLU A 688 -3.78 -20.73 48.77
N LYS A 689 -3.23 -21.31 49.84
CA LYS A 689 -3.82 -21.84 51.07
C LYS A 689 -5.33 -21.61 51.27
N ASN A 690 -6.06 -22.73 51.31
CA ASN A 690 -7.19 -22.89 52.21
C ASN A 690 -6.66 -23.02 53.65
N ASP A 691 -7.13 -22.15 54.55
CA ASP A 691 -7.04 -22.39 55.98
C ASP A 691 -8.14 -23.37 56.41
N ASN A 692 -7.67 -24.53 56.88
CA ASN A 692 -8.24 -25.43 57.89
C ASN A 692 -9.75 -25.73 57.88
N ASN A 693 -10.08 -26.97 57.53
CA ASN A 693 -10.66 -27.84 58.56
C ASN A 693 -10.33 -29.32 58.35
N MET A 694 -9.96 -29.95 59.46
CA MET A 694 -9.69 -31.37 59.65
C MET A 694 -10.95 -32.19 59.35
N ASP A 695 -10.83 -33.28 58.59
CA ASP A 695 -11.27 -34.60 59.03
C ASP A 695 -10.90 -35.72 58.03
N THR A 696 -10.60 -36.85 58.64
CA THR A 696 -10.04 -38.12 58.13
C THR A 696 -10.93 -38.90 57.15
N VAL A 697 -10.32 -39.66 56.24
CA VAL A 697 -10.39 -41.15 56.12
C VAL A 697 -10.05 -41.62 54.68
N ASP A 698 -9.36 -42.76 54.68
CA ASP A 698 -8.70 -43.60 53.68
C ASP A 698 -9.54 -44.14 52.48
N VAL A 699 -8.80 -44.80 51.58
CA VAL A 699 -9.15 -45.93 50.66
C VAL A 699 -9.17 -45.63 49.15
N GLY A 700 -8.19 -46.23 48.45
CA GLY A 700 -8.52 -47.07 47.29
C GLY A 700 -7.90 -46.74 45.92
N GLY A 701 -6.74 -47.35 45.65
CA GLY A 701 -6.62 -48.38 44.60
C GLY A 701 -6.85 -48.05 43.11
N GLU A 702 -5.74 -48.06 42.39
CA GLU A 702 -5.49 -48.73 41.09
C GLU A 702 -6.39 -48.45 39.84
N LYS A 703 -5.72 -48.08 38.74
CA LYS A 703 -5.52 -48.86 37.46
C LYS A 703 -5.21 -47.86 36.34
N GLY A 704 -3.99 -47.79 35.81
CA GLY A 704 -3.47 -48.62 34.70
C GLY A 704 -3.22 -47.72 33.46
N ILE A 705 -1.99 -47.34 33.09
CA ILE A 705 -1.01 -48.09 32.25
C ILE A 705 -1.63 -48.42 30.87
N LYS A 706 -1.20 -47.97 29.67
CA LYS A 706 0.12 -48.04 28.96
C LYS A 706 -0.08 -47.28 27.61
N LYS A 707 0.78 -46.34 27.18
CA LYS A 707 1.98 -46.52 26.33
C LYS A 707 1.85 -47.55 25.18
N LEU A 708 1.99 -47.10 23.91
CA LEU A 708 2.98 -47.52 22.89
C LEU A 708 2.57 -46.95 21.51
N ARG A 709 3.36 -46.07 20.89
CA ARG A 709 4.51 -46.29 19.98
C ARG A 709 4.12 -46.41 18.48
N LEU A 710 4.47 -45.35 17.77
CA LEU A 710 5.13 -45.23 16.46
C LEU A 710 5.53 -46.48 15.65
N PHE A 711 5.47 -46.25 14.32
CA PHE A 711 6.08 -46.90 13.15
C PHE A 711 5.33 -48.06 12.46
N LYS A 712 4.61 -47.75 11.39
CA LYS A 712 5.08 -47.93 10.00
C LYS A 712 4.32 -47.02 9.05
#